data_AF-A0A545SZY2-F1
#
_entry.id   AF-A0A545SZY2-F1
#
_cell.length_a   1.000
_cell.length_b   1.000
_cell.length_c   1.000
_cell.angle_alpha   90.00
_cell.angle_beta   90.00
_cell.angle_gamma   90.00
#
_symmetry.space_group_name_H-M   'P 1'
#
loop_
_entity.id
_entity.type
_entity.pdbx_description
1 polymer ?
#
loop_
_entity_poly.entity_id
_entity_poly.type
_entity_poly.pdbx_seq_one_letter_code
_entity_poly.pdbx_strand_id
1 'polypeptide(L)'
;MRRVICLNQDAGIGPARAKGAAVHLNAMRDAFRLIGAEVMEIDCADREEVAQRIKKLCAAKKVDLIYERYALGQHTGAQIATALKIPLILEVNAPLADEQKQWRKQAASAEDSDNDAVLFNAATAVIAVSNPVAGYAKRRGAPKECIHVFGNGIDSERFNLAMREKSVRSRLKLDEHFVIGFHGRERPWHGFKRLVQAYTGLHGDNLPRQLLVVGEGKFADLKSLPPSKYQRFGWQPHSKMPEYVAAFDALPLAYTEDIPYYFSPLKLMEAMACGVVPVVPDLGDLARTVSHNETGLVYAPDDAAALAQHLQWLIDNPQEKALMSERAATYASQFTWERIARFALGFAKKTAPRAPRVAASGKAGKSAMQRALRELEKRNAIKTSDQALVRVDVGKDTTLDFEAVNGRESRWFRYRNNHLEELFPGADNRVPLAKSLKFTGSTQWRLLSYRPGRRLVILHRDADHSAVIKGYRQHKLAAAITRHQLARRLFAGTHLQVPALLHGDVPEASMVTAYHSGVTLPVSGDHEHLYTLIGQSLRRVQDTSAVAPADLHTAGDELENLSRRAHRFRAATGALPPGWESAWQRLQTMLGSLPANHCAAAHRDLHDRQFIVNGEELTLLDFDLLCRADVTLDVANLLAHLSLRALQKIDNATFADAHTCGRALLDGLERYTEAGFWPRLRFYQAATFLRLALIYALRPQWADLSGHLLSLGDRCLNDYDRLGA
;
A
#
# COMPACT_ATOMS: atom_id res chain seq x y z
N MET A 1 32.44 -28.09 4.21
CA MET A 1 32.21 -26.84 4.95
C MET A 1 32.02 -25.70 3.94
N ARG A 2 30.94 -24.91 4.04
CA ARG A 2 30.71 -23.75 3.15
C ARG A 2 31.47 -22.54 3.66
N ARG A 3 32.03 -21.71 2.79
CA ARG A 3 32.77 -20.50 3.17
C ARG A 3 32.02 -19.23 2.77
N VAL A 4 31.69 -18.41 3.75
CA VAL A 4 30.88 -17.19 3.57
C VAL A 4 31.72 -15.97 3.94
N ILE A 5 31.85 -15.01 3.04
CA ILE A 5 32.33 -13.67 3.39
C ILE A 5 31.15 -12.88 3.95
N CYS A 6 31.22 -12.43 5.20
CA CYS A 6 30.26 -11.51 5.78
C CYS A 6 30.82 -10.08 5.72
N LEU A 7 30.25 -9.28 4.82
CA LEU A 7 30.70 -7.94 4.49
C LEU A 7 29.79 -6.89 5.13
N ASN A 8 30.40 -5.96 5.86
CA ASN A 8 29.75 -4.79 6.41
C ASN A 8 30.61 -3.55 6.11
N GLN A 9 30.04 -2.65 5.30
CA GLN A 9 30.73 -1.45 4.81
C GLN A 9 30.20 -0.16 5.46
N ASP A 10 29.38 -0.27 6.50
CA ASP A 10 28.86 0.87 7.25
C ASP A 10 29.78 1.19 8.44
N ALA A 11 30.53 2.29 8.36
CA ALA A 11 31.42 2.75 9.44
C ALA A 11 30.67 3.05 10.76
N GLY A 12 29.36 3.27 10.68
CA GLY A 12 28.47 3.46 11.83
C GLY A 12 28.11 2.16 12.56
N ILE A 13 28.45 1.00 12.01
CA ILE A 13 28.10 -0.31 12.56
C ILE A 13 29.39 -1.12 12.66
N GLY A 14 29.81 -1.45 13.88
CA GLY A 14 31.00 -2.27 14.12
C GLY A 14 30.70 -3.37 15.13
N PRO A 15 31.33 -4.54 15.03
CA PRO A 15 31.07 -5.69 15.90
C PRO A 15 31.35 -5.42 17.38
N ALA A 16 32.25 -4.47 17.68
CA ALA A 16 32.53 -4.02 19.05
C ALA A 16 31.38 -3.18 19.66
N ARG A 17 30.40 -2.73 18.87
CA ARG A 17 29.25 -1.97 19.36
C ARG A 17 28.16 -2.93 19.81
N ALA A 18 27.84 -2.97 21.11
CA ALA A 18 26.84 -3.89 21.66
C ALA A 18 25.37 -3.43 21.46
N LYS A 19 25.03 -2.71 20.38
CA LYS A 19 23.70 -2.06 20.21
C LYS A 19 23.13 -2.19 18.79
N GLY A 20 21.82 -2.44 18.69
CA GLY A 20 21.03 -2.27 17.47
C GLY A 20 21.52 -3.10 16.28
N ALA A 21 21.83 -2.46 15.16
CA ALA A 21 22.25 -3.13 13.92
C ALA A 21 23.53 -3.98 14.05
N ALA A 22 24.37 -3.72 15.05
CA ALA A 22 25.53 -4.59 15.33
C ALA A 22 25.11 -5.94 15.96
N VAL A 23 24.00 -5.98 16.71
CA VAL A 23 23.41 -7.25 17.20
C VAL A 23 22.96 -8.09 16.02
N HIS A 24 22.33 -7.46 15.02
CA HIS A 24 21.92 -8.11 13.76
C HIS A 24 23.10 -8.76 13.02
N LEU A 25 24.16 -7.97 12.82
CA LEU A 25 25.36 -8.39 12.12
C LEU A 25 26.02 -9.60 12.80
N ASN A 26 26.18 -9.55 14.12
CA ASN A 26 26.77 -10.64 14.88
C ASN A 26 25.85 -11.88 14.89
N ALA A 27 24.54 -11.69 15.06
CA ALA A 27 23.59 -12.80 15.05
C ALA A 27 23.59 -13.57 13.72
N MET A 28 23.68 -12.88 12.57
CA MET A 28 23.81 -13.55 11.28
C MET A 28 25.14 -14.29 11.12
N ARG A 29 26.26 -13.72 11.58
CA ARG A 29 27.58 -14.39 11.59
C ARG A 29 27.55 -15.66 12.43
N ASP A 30 26.97 -15.58 13.63
CA ASP A 30 26.84 -16.70 14.54
C ASP A 30 25.90 -17.77 13.99
N ALA A 31 24.79 -17.38 13.36
CA ALA A 31 23.88 -18.31 12.70
C ALA A 31 24.55 -19.07 11.55
N PHE A 32 25.40 -18.41 10.75
CA PHE A 32 26.20 -19.10 9.73
C PHE A 32 27.16 -20.12 10.35
N ARG A 33 27.85 -19.76 11.44
CA ARG A 33 28.74 -20.69 12.17
C ARG A 33 27.99 -21.89 12.72
N LEU A 34 26.82 -21.64 13.34
CA LEU A 34 26.01 -22.67 13.97
C LEU A 34 25.53 -23.72 12.96
N ILE A 35 25.23 -23.30 11.72
CA ILE A 35 24.88 -24.23 10.63
C ILE A 35 26.11 -24.79 9.88
N GLY A 36 27.31 -24.63 10.43
CA GLY A 36 28.54 -25.26 9.94
C GLY A 36 29.26 -24.53 8.80
N ALA A 37 29.06 -23.22 8.63
CA ALA A 37 29.82 -22.42 7.68
C ALA A 37 31.09 -21.80 8.31
N GLU A 38 32.16 -21.71 7.51
CA GLU A 38 33.35 -20.91 7.81
C GLU A 38 33.05 -19.45 7.47
N VAL A 39 33.01 -18.58 8.47
CA VAL A 39 32.69 -17.15 8.31
C VAL A 39 33.98 -16.32 8.26
N MET A 40 34.16 -15.58 7.17
CA MET A 40 35.25 -14.62 6.98
C MET A 40 34.69 -13.21 7.06
N GLU A 41 35.11 -12.45 8.08
CA GLU A 41 34.54 -11.13 8.37
C GLU A 41 35.33 -10.00 7.71
N ILE A 42 34.61 -9.06 7.10
CA ILE A 42 35.17 -7.82 6.58
C ILE A 42 34.29 -6.66 7.07
N ASP A 43 34.80 -5.94 8.06
CA ASP A 43 34.22 -4.71 8.60
C ASP A 43 35.11 -3.53 8.19
N CYS A 44 34.81 -2.92 7.05
CA CYS A 44 35.58 -1.78 6.54
C CYS A 44 34.73 -0.98 5.55
N ALA A 45 34.78 0.35 5.66
CA ALA A 45 34.08 1.25 4.75
C ALA A 45 34.95 1.69 3.54
N ASP A 46 36.26 1.46 3.61
CA ASP A 46 37.19 1.78 2.53
C ASP A 46 37.06 0.75 1.39
N ARG A 47 36.62 1.22 0.21
CA ARG A 47 36.34 0.37 -0.94
C ARG A 47 37.58 -0.34 -1.47
N GLU A 48 38.75 0.29 -1.40
CA GLU A 48 40.00 -0.31 -1.90
C GLU A 48 40.48 -1.41 -0.97
N GLU A 49 40.46 -1.16 0.35
CA GLU A 49 40.79 -2.19 1.35
C GLU A 49 39.83 -3.38 1.27
N VAL A 50 38.52 -3.14 1.17
CA VAL A 50 37.51 -4.19 0.97
C VAL A 50 37.84 -5.00 -0.27
N ALA A 51 38.19 -4.36 -1.39
CA ALA A 51 38.53 -5.05 -2.62
C ALA A 51 39.77 -5.94 -2.49
N GLN A 52 40.83 -5.42 -1.88
CA GLN A 52 42.07 -6.16 -1.64
C GLN A 52 41.82 -7.38 -0.74
N ARG A 53 41.04 -7.22 0.34
CA ARG A 53 40.73 -8.29 1.29
C ARG A 53 39.88 -9.38 0.66
N ILE A 54 38.82 -9.04 -0.07
CA ILE A 54 37.97 -10.05 -0.75
C ILE A 54 38.81 -10.82 -1.77
N LYS A 55 39.62 -10.14 -2.60
CA LYS A 55 40.50 -10.79 -3.59
C LYS A 55 41.51 -11.73 -2.92
N LYS A 56 42.17 -11.29 -1.84
CA LYS A 56 43.11 -12.11 -1.07
C LYS A 56 42.45 -13.38 -0.52
N LEU A 57 41.24 -13.26 0.05
CA LEU A 57 40.48 -14.41 0.55
C LEU A 57 40.10 -15.37 -0.58
N CYS A 58 39.61 -14.86 -1.71
CA CYS A 58 39.24 -15.67 -2.87
C CYS A 58 40.43 -16.36 -3.53
N ALA A 59 41.62 -15.75 -3.50
CA ALA A 59 42.86 -16.36 -3.99
C ALA A 59 43.36 -17.48 -3.06
N ALA A 60 43.19 -17.32 -1.73
CA ALA A 60 43.64 -18.30 -0.75
C ALA A 60 42.68 -19.50 -0.62
N LYS A 61 41.37 -19.27 -0.76
CA LYS A 61 40.32 -20.27 -0.51
C LYS A 61 39.15 -20.09 -1.48
N LYS A 62 38.50 -21.20 -1.86
CA LYS A 62 37.21 -21.16 -2.57
C LYS A 62 36.14 -20.58 -1.65
N VAL A 63 35.61 -19.41 -2.00
CA VAL A 63 34.49 -18.73 -1.35
C VAL A 63 33.18 -19.16 -2.02
N ASP A 64 32.17 -19.54 -1.22
CA ASP A 64 30.89 -20.04 -1.72
C ASP A 64 29.81 -18.96 -1.81
N LEU A 65 29.91 -17.91 -0.99
CA LEU A 65 28.89 -16.88 -0.85
C LEU A 65 29.51 -15.58 -0.33
N ILE A 66 29.06 -14.44 -0.83
CA ILE A 66 29.23 -13.14 -0.18
C ILE A 66 27.88 -12.74 0.41
N TYR A 67 27.84 -12.54 1.71
CA TYR A 67 26.70 -11.99 2.44
C TYR A 67 27.02 -10.54 2.79
N GLU A 68 26.32 -9.60 2.19
CA GLU A 68 26.58 -8.17 2.36
C GLU A 68 25.41 -7.50 3.06
N ARG A 69 25.70 -6.77 4.14
CA ARG A 69 24.74 -5.86 4.74
C ARG A 69 24.75 -4.55 3.98
N TYR A 70 23.58 -4.11 3.54
CA TYR A 70 23.41 -2.88 2.78
C TYR A 70 23.96 -1.67 3.54
N ALA A 71 24.86 -0.96 2.86
CA ALA A 71 25.39 0.34 3.24
C ALA A 71 25.25 1.27 2.03
N LEU A 72 24.76 2.49 2.27
CA LEU A 72 24.46 3.44 1.20
C LEU A 72 25.72 3.78 0.38
N GLY A 73 25.59 3.70 -0.94
CA GLY A 73 26.64 4.06 -1.90
C GLY A 73 27.76 3.03 -2.02
N GLN A 74 27.69 1.91 -1.30
CA GLN A 74 28.70 0.86 -1.39
C GLN A 74 28.32 -0.17 -2.44
N HIS A 75 29.29 -0.61 -3.26
CA HIS A 75 29.04 -1.54 -4.37
C HIS A 75 30.24 -2.45 -4.69
N THR A 76 31.34 -2.34 -3.94
CA THR A 76 32.56 -3.12 -4.14
C THR A 76 32.32 -4.63 -4.03
N GLY A 77 31.51 -5.06 -3.05
CA GLY A 77 31.12 -6.46 -2.87
C GLY A 77 30.46 -7.01 -4.12
N ALA A 78 29.51 -6.26 -4.69
CA ALA A 78 28.82 -6.62 -5.94
C ALA A 78 29.74 -6.71 -7.17
N GLN A 79 30.67 -5.77 -7.34
CA GLN A 79 31.62 -5.79 -8.45
C GLN A 79 32.50 -7.05 -8.41
N ILE A 80 33.01 -7.40 -7.23
CA ILE A 80 33.90 -8.56 -7.08
C ILE A 80 33.11 -9.87 -7.14
N ALA A 81 31.94 -9.93 -6.51
CA ALA A 81 31.02 -11.06 -6.62
C ALA A 81 30.72 -11.39 -8.08
N THR A 82 30.44 -10.36 -8.88
CA THR A 82 30.20 -10.49 -10.33
C THR A 82 31.44 -11.01 -11.06
N ALA A 83 32.58 -10.34 -10.88
CA ALA A 83 33.82 -10.69 -11.58
C ALA A 83 34.28 -12.12 -11.28
N LEU A 84 34.12 -12.57 -10.03
CA LEU A 84 34.52 -13.91 -9.58
C LEU A 84 33.40 -14.94 -9.64
N LYS A 85 32.20 -14.56 -10.11
CA LYS A 85 31.02 -15.43 -10.20
C LYS A 85 30.61 -16.07 -8.87
N ILE A 86 30.79 -15.35 -7.76
CA ILE A 86 30.42 -15.79 -6.40
C ILE A 86 29.05 -15.21 -6.06
N PRO A 87 28.03 -16.00 -5.70
CA PRO A 87 26.71 -15.49 -5.35
C PRO A 87 26.75 -14.40 -4.26
N LEU A 88 26.01 -13.32 -4.47
CA LEU A 88 25.87 -12.20 -3.53
C LEU A 88 24.48 -12.22 -2.90
N ILE A 89 24.40 -12.22 -1.58
CA ILE A 89 23.16 -12.03 -0.82
C ILE A 89 23.22 -10.66 -0.17
N LEU A 90 22.27 -9.81 -0.51
CA LEU A 90 22.18 -8.46 0.02
C LEU A 90 21.10 -8.38 1.10
N GLU A 91 21.50 -8.11 2.34
CA GLU A 91 20.60 -7.86 3.45
C GLU A 91 20.27 -6.36 3.54
N VAL A 92 18.98 -6.03 3.52
CA VAL A 92 18.49 -4.65 3.54
C VAL A 92 17.61 -4.46 4.76
N ASN A 93 18.12 -3.74 5.76
CA ASN A 93 17.37 -3.47 6.99
C ASN A 93 16.60 -2.15 6.97
N ALA A 94 16.96 -1.22 6.09
CA ALA A 94 16.40 0.12 6.06
C ALA A 94 16.58 0.77 4.68
N PRO A 95 15.67 1.70 4.29
CA PRO A 95 15.82 2.51 3.10
C PRO A 95 16.79 3.67 3.36
N LEU A 96 18.09 3.39 3.44
CA LEU A 96 19.12 4.35 3.92
C LEU A 96 19.13 5.69 3.18
N ALA A 97 18.86 5.71 1.87
CA ALA A 97 18.75 6.97 1.10
C ALA A 97 17.53 7.80 1.52
N ASP A 98 16.39 7.14 1.76
CA ASP A 98 15.16 7.79 2.21
C ASP A 98 15.33 8.30 3.66
N GLU A 99 15.98 7.51 4.53
CA GLU A 99 16.32 7.92 5.89
C GLU A 99 17.26 9.13 5.93
N GLN A 100 18.29 9.17 5.07
CA GLN A 100 19.21 10.30 5.00
C GLN A 100 18.47 11.58 4.61
N LYS A 101 17.56 11.49 3.63
CA LYS A 101 16.73 12.61 3.20
C LYS A 101 15.80 13.09 4.31
N GLN A 102 15.15 12.17 5.01
CA GLN A 102 14.15 12.50 6.03
C GLN A 102 14.79 13.04 7.32
N TRP A 103 15.83 12.37 7.84
CA TRP A 103 16.36 12.65 9.18
C TRP A 103 17.60 13.52 9.17
N ARG A 104 18.40 13.48 8.10
CA ARG A 104 19.61 14.31 7.94
C ARG A 104 19.40 15.48 6.98
N LYS A 105 18.19 15.61 6.40
CA LYS A 105 17.82 16.64 5.41
C LYS A 105 18.78 16.70 4.21
N GLN A 106 19.40 15.57 3.87
CA GLN A 106 20.38 15.46 2.81
C GLN A 106 19.95 14.33 1.88
N ALA A 107 19.78 14.62 0.58
CA ALA A 107 19.54 13.58 -0.40
C ALA A 107 20.81 12.74 -0.61
N ALA A 108 20.64 11.45 -0.90
CA ALA A 108 21.73 10.64 -1.42
C ALA A 108 22.28 11.28 -2.70
N SER A 109 23.60 11.23 -2.90
CA SER A 109 24.19 11.77 -4.12
C SER A 109 23.76 10.95 -5.35
N ALA A 110 23.93 11.53 -6.55
CA ALA A 110 23.72 10.78 -7.79
C ALA A 110 24.65 9.55 -7.85
N GLU A 111 25.89 9.70 -7.39
CA GLU A 111 26.86 8.61 -7.30
C GLU A 111 26.39 7.50 -6.34
N ASP A 112 25.88 7.84 -5.15
CA ASP A 112 25.32 6.85 -4.22
C ASP A 112 24.13 6.11 -4.84
N SER A 113 23.34 6.80 -5.66
CA SER A 113 22.21 6.21 -6.36
C SER A 113 22.61 5.25 -7.46
N ASP A 114 23.63 5.60 -8.24
CA ASP A 114 24.17 4.73 -9.29
C ASP A 114 24.87 3.52 -8.66
N ASN A 115 25.64 3.71 -7.59
CA ASN A 115 26.32 2.65 -6.87
C ASN A 115 25.34 1.66 -6.24
N ASP A 116 24.29 2.15 -5.57
CA ASP A 116 23.23 1.28 -5.06
C ASP A 116 22.55 0.52 -6.20
N ALA A 117 22.26 1.17 -7.33
CA ALA A 117 21.65 0.48 -8.46
C ALA A 117 22.49 -0.71 -8.94
N VAL A 118 23.83 -0.56 -8.97
CA VAL A 118 24.76 -1.66 -9.24
C VAL A 118 24.64 -2.76 -8.18
N LEU A 119 24.68 -2.40 -6.89
CA LEU A 119 24.62 -3.35 -5.77
C LEU A 119 23.32 -4.16 -5.78
N PHE A 120 22.17 -3.50 -5.81
CA PHE A 120 20.85 -4.13 -5.77
C PHE A 120 20.59 -4.99 -7.00
N ASN A 121 21.08 -4.58 -8.18
CA ASN A 121 20.91 -5.35 -9.42
C ASN A 121 21.76 -6.63 -9.46
N ALA A 122 22.98 -6.57 -8.93
CA ALA A 122 23.93 -7.70 -8.93
C ALA A 122 23.59 -8.77 -7.88
N ALA A 123 22.81 -8.43 -6.84
CA ALA A 123 22.42 -9.35 -5.79
C ALA A 123 21.71 -10.59 -6.37
N THR A 124 22.22 -11.77 -6.02
CA THR A 124 21.60 -13.07 -6.35
C THR A 124 20.29 -13.25 -5.59
N ALA A 125 20.25 -12.76 -4.35
CA ALA A 125 19.05 -12.58 -3.56
C ALA A 125 19.17 -11.32 -2.70
N VAL A 126 18.05 -10.65 -2.47
CA VAL A 126 17.90 -9.52 -1.57
C VAL A 126 16.98 -9.96 -0.43
N ILE A 127 17.48 -9.90 0.81
CA ILE A 127 16.71 -10.17 2.01
C ILE A 127 16.28 -8.82 2.59
N ALA A 128 15.00 -8.50 2.43
CA ALA A 128 14.40 -7.28 2.94
C ALA A 128 13.68 -7.56 4.26
N VAL A 129 13.90 -6.72 5.27
CA VAL A 129 13.32 -6.94 6.61
C VAL A 129 11.80 -6.71 6.70
N SER A 130 11.22 -6.09 5.67
CA SER A 130 9.80 -5.77 5.60
C SER A 130 9.36 -5.51 4.15
N ASN A 131 8.05 -5.51 3.91
CA ASN A 131 7.44 -5.19 2.63
C ASN A 131 7.80 -3.78 2.13
N PRO A 132 7.83 -2.72 2.97
CA PRO A 132 8.32 -1.42 2.53
C PRO A 132 9.79 -1.44 2.13
N VAL A 133 10.65 -2.19 2.83
CA VAL A 133 12.06 -2.34 2.41
C VAL A 133 12.18 -3.14 1.12
N ALA A 134 11.33 -4.14 0.89
CA ALA A 134 11.27 -4.84 -0.40
C ALA A 134 10.85 -3.90 -1.54
N GLY A 135 9.90 -3.01 -1.27
CA GLY A 135 9.52 -1.93 -2.18
C GLY A 135 10.69 -0.99 -2.48
N TYR A 136 11.46 -0.61 -1.46
CA TYR A 136 12.69 0.17 -1.60
C TYR A 136 13.72 -0.55 -2.46
N ALA A 137 14.04 -1.82 -2.14
CA ALA A 137 14.99 -2.62 -2.90
C ALA A 137 14.63 -2.70 -4.40
N LYS A 138 13.35 -2.87 -4.70
CA LYS A 138 12.83 -2.84 -6.06
C LYS A 138 13.04 -1.49 -6.74
N ARG A 139 12.77 -0.37 -6.04
CA ARG A 139 13.04 0.99 -6.56
C ARG A 139 14.53 1.23 -6.81
N ARG A 140 15.41 0.60 -6.03
CA ARG A 140 16.87 0.63 -6.21
C ARG A 140 17.38 -0.32 -7.28
N GLY A 141 16.52 -1.08 -7.97
CA GLY A 141 16.91 -1.86 -9.14
C GLY A 141 17.09 -3.37 -8.90
N ALA A 142 16.73 -3.89 -7.72
CA ALA A 142 16.70 -5.32 -7.47
C ALA A 142 15.60 -6.01 -8.31
N PRO A 143 15.90 -7.13 -9.01
CA PRO A 143 14.90 -7.93 -9.69
C PRO A 143 13.86 -8.50 -8.71
N LYS A 144 12.57 -8.45 -9.06
CA LYS A 144 11.48 -8.86 -8.16
C LYS A 144 11.64 -10.29 -7.65
N GLU A 145 12.04 -11.21 -8.53
CA GLU A 145 12.24 -12.62 -8.23
C GLU A 145 13.41 -12.91 -7.28
N CYS A 146 14.28 -11.93 -7.08
CA CYS A 146 15.42 -12.01 -6.16
C CYS A 146 15.07 -11.39 -4.80
N ILE A 147 13.95 -10.70 -4.64
CA ILE A 147 13.58 -10.03 -3.38
C ILE A 147 12.76 -10.97 -2.51
N HIS A 148 13.23 -11.19 -1.29
CA HIS A 148 12.59 -12.04 -0.30
C HIS A 148 12.38 -11.25 0.99
N VAL A 149 11.16 -11.31 1.53
CA VAL A 149 10.81 -10.61 2.77
C VAL A 149 11.01 -11.57 3.94
N PHE A 150 11.97 -11.26 4.81
CA PHE A 150 12.19 -11.96 6.06
C PHE A 150 12.30 -10.92 7.17
N GLY A 151 11.37 -10.95 8.12
CA GLY A 151 11.55 -10.20 9.36
C GLY A 151 12.85 -10.60 10.07
N ASN A 152 13.30 -9.76 10.99
CA ASN A 152 14.49 -10.07 11.80
C ASN A 152 14.29 -11.38 12.57
N GLY A 153 15.34 -12.20 12.58
CA GLY A 153 15.33 -13.47 13.29
C GLY A 153 15.47 -13.31 14.80
N ILE A 154 15.24 -14.41 15.51
CA ILE A 154 15.54 -14.56 16.94
C ILE A 154 16.60 -15.63 17.17
N ASP A 155 17.29 -15.49 18.30
CA ASP A 155 18.16 -16.51 18.88
C ASP A 155 17.31 -17.34 19.84
N SER A 156 16.83 -18.49 19.37
CA SER A 156 15.87 -19.34 20.10
C SER A 156 16.48 -20.06 21.30
N GLU A 157 17.81 -20.18 21.35
CA GLU A 157 18.49 -20.74 22.53
C GLU A 157 18.55 -19.71 23.67
N ARG A 158 18.67 -18.41 23.32
CA ARG A 158 18.71 -17.33 24.29
C ARG A 158 17.34 -16.78 24.66
N PHE A 159 16.39 -16.75 23.73
CA PHE A 159 15.03 -16.29 23.94
C PHE A 159 14.05 -17.44 23.71
N ASN A 160 13.50 -17.96 24.80
CA ASN A 160 12.53 -19.06 24.79
C ASN A 160 11.72 -19.06 26.10
N LEU A 161 10.67 -19.89 26.15
CA LEU A 161 9.79 -20.03 27.31
C LEU A 161 10.52 -20.44 28.60
N ALA A 162 11.60 -21.23 28.53
CA ALA A 162 12.36 -21.63 29.72
C ALA A 162 13.02 -20.44 30.43
N MET A 163 13.16 -19.30 29.76
CA MET A 163 13.63 -18.06 30.41
C MET A 163 12.66 -17.52 31.45
N ARG A 164 11.39 -17.94 31.47
CA ARG A 164 10.42 -17.59 32.52
C ARG A 164 10.87 -18.04 33.91
N GLU A 165 11.46 -19.23 34.03
CA GLU A 165 12.00 -19.78 35.29
C GLU A 165 13.23 -19.01 35.77
N LYS A 166 14.00 -18.45 34.83
CA LYS A 166 15.19 -17.64 35.08
C LYS A 166 14.88 -16.14 35.09
N SER A 167 13.60 -15.77 35.09
CA SER A 167 13.21 -14.38 35.03
C SER A 167 13.67 -13.63 36.28
N VAL A 168 13.86 -12.33 36.13
CA VAL A 168 14.27 -11.48 37.25
C VAL A 168 13.13 -11.22 38.26
N ARG A 169 11.93 -11.82 38.09
CA ARG A 169 10.71 -11.46 38.85
C ARG A 169 10.92 -11.55 40.35
N SER A 170 11.39 -12.67 40.89
CA SER A 170 11.56 -12.82 42.34
C SER A 170 12.66 -11.94 42.92
N ARG A 171 13.76 -11.75 42.18
CA ARG A 171 14.82 -10.80 42.55
C ARG A 171 14.31 -9.35 42.60
N LEU A 172 13.35 -9.00 41.74
CA LEU A 172 12.76 -7.67 41.63
C LEU A 172 11.43 -7.52 42.39
N LYS A 173 10.98 -8.55 43.11
CA LYS A 173 9.70 -8.60 43.85
C LYS A 173 8.49 -8.34 42.94
N LEU A 174 8.46 -8.98 41.77
CA LEU A 174 7.43 -8.83 40.74
C LEU A 174 6.51 -10.04 40.58
N ASP A 175 6.65 -11.10 41.39
CA ASP A 175 5.91 -12.36 41.19
C ASP A 175 4.39 -12.16 41.26
N GLU A 176 3.95 -11.32 42.20
CA GLU A 176 2.54 -10.96 42.43
C GLU A 176 2.05 -9.79 41.55
N HIS A 177 2.85 -9.36 40.55
CA HIS A 177 2.51 -8.23 39.70
C HIS A 177 2.23 -8.65 38.26
N PHE A 178 1.30 -7.97 37.61
CA PHE A 178 1.24 -7.87 36.16
C PHE A 178 2.29 -6.89 35.66
N VAL A 179 3.29 -7.37 34.94
CA VAL A 179 4.44 -6.60 34.51
C VAL A 179 4.26 -6.13 33.07
N ILE A 180 4.11 -4.82 32.89
CA ILE A 180 4.08 -4.17 31.57
C ILE A 180 5.52 -3.77 31.23
N GLY A 181 6.05 -4.32 30.14
CA GLY A 181 7.46 -4.17 29.78
C GLY A 181 7.75 -3.07 28.77
N PHE A 182 8.87 -2.38 28.95
CA PHE A 182 9.54 -1.64 27.89
C PHE A 182 11.02 -2.02 27.89
N HIS A 183 11.58 -2.33 26.73
CA HIS A 183 13.04 -2.45 26.60
C HIS A 183 13.63 -1.79 25.36
N GLY A 184 14.91 -1.42 25.47
CA GLY A 184 15.69 -0.78 24.43
C GLY A 184 15.83 0.73 24.61
N ARG A 185 16.18 1.43 23.53
CA ARG A 185 16.41 2.88 23.59
C ARG A 185 15.10 3.65 23.48
N GLU A 186 14.89 4.66 24.31
CA GLU A 186 13.80 5.63 24.12
C GLU A 186 14.07 6.48 22.88
N ARG A 187 13.08 6.51 21.99
CA ARG A 187 13.08 7.32 20.78
C ARG A 187 11.70 7.98 20.67
N PRO A 188 11.59 9.19 20.09
CA PRO A 188 10.31 9.89 20.01
C PRO A 188 9.18 9.02 19.46
N TRP A 189 9.50 8.23 18.44
CA TRP A 189 8.56 7.35 17.78
C TRP A 189 8.15 6.09 18.54
N HIS A 190 8.84 5.74 19.64
CA HIS A 190 8.39 4.61 20.46
C HIS A 190 7.12 4.93 21.25
N GLY A 191 6.67 6.19 21.23
CA GLY A 191 5.45 6.65 21.91
C GLY A 191 5.43 6.33 23.40
N PHE A 192 6.58 6.47 24.07
CA PHE A 192 6.70 6.13 25.49
C PHE A 192 5.71 6.92 26.37
N LYS A 193 5.45 8.19 26.04
CA LYS A 193 4.37 8.98 26.65
C LYS A 193 3.01 8.29 26.58
N ARG A 194 2.67 7.70 25.42
CA ARG A 194 1.42 6.97 25.21
C ARG A 194 1.36 5.68 26.02
N LEU A 195 2.47 4.95 26.11
CA LEU A 195 2.57 3.81 27.01
C LEU A 195 2.27 4.21 28.47
N VAL A 196 2.84 5.32 28.94
CA VAL A 196 2.56 5.84 30.29
C VAL A 196 1.09 6.26 30.44
N GLN A 197 0.50 6.93 29.44
CA GLN A 197 -0.94 7.27 29.43
C GLN A 197 -1.83 6.02 29.51
N ALA A 198 -1.52 4.99 28.72
CA ALA A 198 -2.26 3.73 28.72
C ALA A 198 -2.13 3.01 30.07
N TYR A 199 -0.93 3.00 30.66
CA TYR A 199 -0.69 2.44 31.99
C TYR A 199 -1.52 3.15 33.08
N THR A 200 -1.61 4.49 33.02
CA THR A 200 -2.42 5.29 33.96
C THR A 200 -3.93 5.07 33.77
N GLY A 201 -4.38 4.71 32.57
CA GLY A 201 -5.79 4.40 32.28
C GLY A 201 -6.27 3.04 32.79
N LEU A 202 -5.38 2.19 33.29
CA LEU A 202 -5.72 0.90 33.86
C LEU A 202 -6.46 1.08 35.20
N HIS A 203 -7.48 0.27 35.44
CA HIS A 203 -8.36 0.36 36.61
C HIS A 203 -8.46 -0.99 37.34
N GLY A 204 -9.14 -1.02 38.49
CA GLY A 204 -9.26 -2.19 39.35
C GLY A 204 -8.01 -2.52 40.17
N ASP A 205 -8.23 -3.22 41.29
CA ASP A 205 -7.20 -3.64 42.25
C ASP A 205 -6.98 -5.17 42.28
N ASN A 206 -7.59 -5.91 41.35
CA ASN A 206 -7.59 -7.37 41.33
C ASN A 206 -6.19 -7.99 41.13
N LEU A 207 -5.25 -7.26 40.51
CA LEU A 207 -3.87 -7.68 40.35
C LEU A 207 -2.94 -6.44 40.39
N PRO A 208 -1.98 -6.35 41.34
CA PRO A 208 -0.97 -5.31 41.32
C PRO A 208 -0.27 -5.23 39.97
N ARG A 209 0.02 -4.02 39.48
CA ARG A 209 0.64 -3.82 38.16
C ARG A 209 1.91 -2.99 38.25
N GLN A 210 2.94 -3.36 37.49
CA GLN A 210 4.23 -2.69 37.46
C GLN A 210 4.68 -2.37 36.04
N LEU A 211 5.16 -1.14 35.81
CA LEU A 211 5.87 -0.78 34.58
C LEU A 211 7.37 -1.07 34.75
N LEU A 212 7.91 -2.02 34.00
CA LEU A 212 9.34 -2.37 34.03
C LEU A 212 10.04 -1.82 32.78
N VAL A 213 10.94 -0.86 32.97
CA VAL A 213 11.67 -0.18 31.88
C VAL A 213 13.15 -0.57 31.91
N VAL A 214 13.65 -1.17 30.82
CA VAL A 214 15.04 -1.64 30.72
C VAL A 214 15.72 -1.02 29.49
N GLY A 215 16.56 -0.01 29.70
CA GLY A 215 17.35 0.57 28.61
C GLY A 215 17.74 2.03 28.77
N GLU A 216 18.11 2.67 27.66
CA GLU A 216 18.65 4.02 27.63
C GLU A 216 17.62 5.04 27.15
N GLY A 217 17.48 6.15 27.84
CA GLY A 217 16.50 7.19 27.51
C GLY A 217 16.38 8.22 28.62
N LYS A 218 15.67 9.31 28.37
CA LYS A 218 15.30 10.25 29.43
C LYS A 218 14.12 9.67 30.23
N PHE A 219 13.18 9.02 29.55
CA PHE A 219 11.92 8.47 30.09
C PHE A 219 11.23 9.48 31.00
N ALA A 220 11.13 10.72 30.52
CA ALA A 220 10.67 11.85 31.32
C ALA A 220 9.23 11.66 31.80
N ASP A 221 8.41 10.98 31.00
CA ASP A 221 7.01 10.69 31.31
C ASP A 221 6.84 9.81 32.56
N LEU A 222 7.86 9.04 32.99
CA LEU A 222 7.81 8.26 34.25
C LEU A 222 7.60 9.14 35.48
N LYS A 223 7.96 10.43 35.42
CA LYS A 223 7.74 11.37 36.53
C LYS A 223 6.27 11.63 36.82
N SER A 224 5.37 11.29 35.88
CA SER A 224 3.92 11.36 36.10
C SER A 224 3.37 10.17 36.90
N LEU A 225 4.18 9.13 37.13
CA LEU A 225 3.80 7.94 37.89
C LEU A 225 4.41 7.99 39.30
N PRO A 226 3.70 7.47 40.32
CA PRO A 226 4.29 7.24 41.64
C PRO A 226 5.52 6.32 41.53
N PRO A 227 6.61 6.56 42.29
CA PRO A 227 7.82 5.73 42.24
C PRO A 227 7.60 4.24 42.51
N SER A 228 6.53 3.88 43.22
CA SER A 228 6.15 2.49 43.49
C SER A 228 5.61 1.76 42.26
N LYS A 229 5.11 2.48 41.24
CA LYS A 229 4.43 1.90 40.06
C LYS A 229 5.37 1.53 38.91
N TYR A 230 6.65 1.89 38.99
CA TYR A 230 7.63 1.53 37.97
C TYR A 230 8.98 1.12 38.55
N GLN A 231 9.69 0.25 37.83
CA GLN A 231 11.10 -0.02 38.06
C GLN A 231 11.87 0.29 36.78
N ARG A 232 13.01 0.97 36.92
CA ARG A 232 13.83 1.39 35.79
C ARG A 232 15.26 0.89 35.93
N PHE A 233 15.71 0.19 34.91
CA PHE A 233 17.10 -0.24 34.74
C PHE A 233 17.70 0.49 33.54
N GLY A 234 18.96 0.87 33.67
CA GLY A 234 19.71 1.45 32.56
C GLY A 234 19.94 0.44 31.44
N TRP A 235 20.88 0.77 30.56
CA TRP A 235 21.32 -0.16 29.52
C TRP A 235 21.78 -1.50 30.11
N GLN A 236 21.32 -2.58 29.50
CA GLN A 236 21.78 -3.94 29.80
C GLN A 236 22.40 -4.56 28.55
N PRO A 237 23.46 -5.37 28.68
CA PRO A 237 23.99 -6.17 27.59
C PRO A 237 22.90 -7.07 27.00
N HIS A 238 22.93 -7.29 25.69
CA HIS A 238 21.94 -8.14 25.01
C HIS A 238 21.88 -9.56 25.61
N SER A 239 23.01 -10.08 26.11
CA SER A 239 23.10 -11.39 26.79
C SER A 239 22.27 -11.47 28.08
N LYS A 240 21.97 -10.35 28.73
CA LYS A 240 21.13 -10.27 29.94
C LYS A 240 19.67 -9.97 29.66
N MET A 241 19.34 -9.51 28.46
CA MET A 241 17.97 -9.16 28.09
C MET A 241 16.96 -10.29 28.25
N PRO A 242 17.27 -11.58 27.97
CA PRO A 242 16.29 -12.64 28.15
C PRO A 242 15.71 -12.74 29.57
N GLU A 243 16.53 -12.59 30.61
CA GLU A 243 16.09 -12.61 32.02
C GLU A 243 15.09 -11.47 32.33
N TYR A 244 15.29 -10.29 31.73
CA TYR A 244 14.43 -9.12 31.90
C TYR A 244 13.15 -9.22 31.07
N VAL A 245 13.27 -9.58 29.79
CA VAL A 245 12.13 -9.73 28.89
C VAL A 245 11.17 -10.80 29.40
N ALA A 246 11.70 -11.93 29.89
CA ALA A 246 10.89 -12.99 30.49
C ALA A 246 10.16 -12.58 31.78
N ALA A 247 10.51 -11.43 32.39
CA ALA A 247 9.75 -10.90 33.53
C ALA A 247 8.44 -10.21 33.11
N PHE A 248 8.28 -9.83 31.83
CA PHE A 248 7.11 -9.12 31.33
C PHE A 248 5.90 -10.06 31.14
N ASP A 249 4.70 -9.58 31.43
CA ASP A 249 3.45 -10.23 31.03
C ASP A 249 3.01 -9.75 29.65
N ALA A 250 3.14 -8.45 29.42
CA ALA A 250 2.82 -7.80 28.15
C ALA A 250 3.96 -6.89 27.67
N LEU A 251 4.16 -6.84 26.35
CA LEU A 251 5.02 -5.87 25.67
C LEU A 251 4.16 -4.94 24.80
N PRO A 252 3.83 -3.73 25.27
CA PRO A 252 3.15 -2.76 24.45
C PRO A 252 4.15 -2.02 23.56
N LEU A 253 3.91 -2.02 22.25
CA LEU A 253 4.68 -1.23 21.29
C LEU A 253 3.89 0.02 20.90
N ALA A 254 4.03 1.10 21.67
CA ALA A 254 3.21 2.30 21.50
C ALA A 254 3.60 3.20 20.31
N TYR A 255 3.99 2.64 19.16
CA TYR A 255 4.53 3.39 18.02
C TYR A 255 3.53 4.41 17.47
N THR A 256 4.04 5.53 16.95
CA THR A 256 3.26 6.64 16.38
C THR A 256 3.08 6.49 14.87
N GLU A 257 2.04 7.10 14.28
CA GLU A 257 1.86 7.09 12.81
C GLU A 257 2.99 7.81 12.05
N ASP A 258 3.72 8.71 12.69
CA ASP A 258 4.82 9.46 12.07
C ASP A 258 6.07 8.60 11.76
N ILE A 259 6.04 7.29 12.02
CA ILE A 259 7.17 6.42 11.71
C ILE A 259 7.19 5.99 10.26
N PRO A 260 8.39 5.85 9.67
CA PRO A 260 8.48 5.19 8.40
C PRO A 260 8.28 3.68 8.64
N TYR A 261 7.18 3.13 8.13
CA TYR A 261 6.62 1.79 8.42
C TYR A 261 7.48 0.59 7.97
N TYR A 262 8.79 0.75 7.80
CA TYR A 262 9.69 -0.26 7.25
C TYR A 262 10.39 -1.13 8.30
N PHE A 263 10.20 -0.90 9.59
CA PHE A 263 10.97 -1.60 10.64
C PHE A 263 10.50 -3.03 10.91
N SER A 264 11.46 -3.89 11.28
CA SER A 264 11.21 -5.21 11.90
C SER A 264 11.83 -5.21 13.31
N PRO A 265 11.08 -4.87 14.36
CA PRO A 265 11.66 -4.68 15.69
C PRO A 265 12.04 -6.01 16.35
N LEU A 266 13.33 -6.22 16.63
CA LEU A 266 13.85 -7.40 17.36
C LEU A 266 13.08 -7.67 18.65
N LYS A 267 12.81 -6.60 19.40
CA LYS A 267 12.08 -6.63 20.68
C LYS A 267 10.74 -7.34 20.61
N LEU A 268 10.03 -7.27 19.47
CA LEU A 268 8.74 -7.93 19.32
C LEU A 268 8.92 -9.45 19.36
N MET A 269 9.79 -9.96 18.50
CA MET A 269 10.01 -11.39 18.36
C MET A 269 10.73 -11.98 19.59
N GLU A 270 11.67 -11.25 20.18
CA GLU A 270 12.34 -11.62 21.44
C GLU A 270 11.34 -11.78 22.59
N ALA A 271 10.38 -10.86 22.70
CA ALA A 271 9.34 -10.92 23.72
C ALA A 271 8.38 -12.08 23.48
N MET A 272 7.89 -12.23 22.24
CA MET A 272 7.03 -13.35 21.86
C MET A 272 7.70 -14.70 22.15
N ALA A 273 8.99 -14.86 21.80
CA ALA A 273 9.74 -16.09 22.05
C ALA A 273 9.86 -16.45 23.55
N CYS A 274 9.92 -15.45 24.44
CA CYS A 274 9.86 -15.63 25.89
C CYS A 274 8.42 -15.83 26.44
N GLY A 275 7.41 -15.94 25.58
CA GLY A 275 5.99 -16.03 25.96
C GLY A 275 5.41 -14.72 26.47
N VAL A 276 5.98 -13.57 26.12
CA VAL A 276 5.40 -12.26 26.47
C VAL A 276 4.37 -11.91 25.41
N VAL A 277 3.18 -11.50 25.85
CA VAL A 277 2.09 -11.15 24.92
C VAL A 277 2.33 -9.74 24.35
N PRO A 278 2.49 -9.58 23.02
CA PRO A 278 2.67 -8.27 22.43
C PRO A 278 1.32 -7.56 22.27
N VAL A 279 1.30 -6.24 22.49
CA VAL A 279 0.18 -5.35 22.17
C VAL A 279 0.68 -4.28 21.21
N VAL A 280 0.26 -4.34 19.94
CA VAL A 280 0.87 -3.56 18.84
C VAL A 280 -0.17 -2.72 18.10
N PRO A 281 0.20 -1.53 17.59
CA PRO A 281 -0.71 -0.73 16.77
C PRO A 281 -0.85 -1.36 15.38
N ASP A 282 -1.97 -1.10 14.71
CA ASP A 282 -2.24 -1.54 13.34
C ASP A 282 -1.39 -0.77 12.31
N LEU A 283 -0.07 -0.97 12.36
CA LEU A 283 0.92 -0.25 11.56
C LEU A 283 1.81 -1.19 10.75
N GLY A 284 1.69 -1.12 9.42
CA GLY A 284 2.59 -1.77 8.48
C GLY A 284 2.75 -3.27 8.70
N ASP A 285 3.99 -3.76 8.72
CA ASP A 285 4.29 -5.17 8.96
C ASP A 285 4.27 -5.56 10.44
N LEU A 286 4.17 -4.59 11.35
CA LEU A 286 4.05 -4.85 12.79
C LEU A 286 2.76 -5.61 13.10
N ALA A 287 1.64 -5.10 12.59
CA ALA A 287 0.32 -5.72 12.71
C ALA A 287 0.22 -7.06 11.99
N ARG A 288 1.02 -7.27 10.93
CA ARG A 288 1.07 -8.55 10.20
C ARG A 288 1.87 -9.62 10.92
N THR A 289 2.77 -9.22 11.82
CA THR A 289 3.58 -10.14 12.61
C THR A 289 2.79 -10.73 13.78
N VAL A 290 1.71 -10.05 14.21
CA VAL A 290 0.87 -10.45 15.34
C VAL A 290 -0.51 -10.85 14.84
N SER A 291 -0.91 -12.11 15.04
CA SER A 291 -2.30 -12.54 14.81
C SER A 291 -3.17 -12.09 15.99
N HIS A 292 -4.06 -11.12 15.75
CA HIS A 292 -4.96 -10.58 16.76
C HIS A 292 -5.78 -11.68 17.45
N ASN A 293 -5.85 -11.64 18.78
CA ASN A 293 -6.50 -12.64 19.65
C ASN A 293 -5.89 -14.05 19.63
N GLU A 294 -4.81 -14.27 18.88
CA GLU A 294 -4.13 -15.57 18.82
C GLU A 294 -2.72 -15.53 19.39
N THR A 295 -1.88 -14.61 18.91
CA THR A 295 -0.46 -14.47 19.31
C THR A 295 -0.17 -13.10 19.92
N GLY A 296 -1.18 -12.26 20.10
CA GLY A 296 -1.09 -10.92 20.65
C GLY A 296 -2.35 -10.09 20.37
N LEU A 297 -2.30 -8.82 20.72
CA LEU A 297 -3.39 -7.87 20.52
C LEU A 297 -2.96 -6.74 19.57
N VAL A 298 -3.90 -6.27 18.75
CA VAL A 298 -3.68 -5.25 17.73
C VAL A 298 -4.68 -4.14 17.98
N TYR A 299 -4.24 -2.88 17.99
CA TYR A 299 -5.07 -1.73 18.35
C TYR A 299 -4.91 -0.57 17.37
N ALA A 300 -5.84 0.38 17.39
CA ALA A 300 -5.78 1.56 16.51
C ALA A 300 -4.52 2.40 16.78
N PRO A 301 -3.77 2.82 15.75
CA PRO A 301 -2.60 3.67 15.93
C PRO A 301 -2.92 4.96 16.69
N ASP A 302 -1.93 5.48 17.40
CA ASP A 302 -2.02 6.70 18.22
C ASP A 302 -3.09 6.72 19.34
N ASP A 303 -3.84 5.64 19.54
CA ASP A 303 -4.90 5.51 20.56
C ASP A 303 -4.37 4.93 21.89
N ALA A 304 -4.21 5.81 22.89
CA ALA A 304 -3.80 5.40 24.24
C ALA A 304 -4.89 4.62 24.99
N ALA A 305 -6.17 4.90 24.71
CA ALA A 305 -7.30 4.29 25.39
C ALA A 305 -7.49 2.85 24.91
N ALA A 306 -7.42 2.61 23.60
CA ALA A 306 -7.43 1.25 23.04
C ALA A 306 -6.26 0.41 23.57
N LEU A 307 -5.06 1.00 23.67
CA LEU A 307 -3.90 0.33 24.28
C LEU A 307 -4.18 -0.05 25.74
N ALA A 308 -4.78 0.85 26.53
CA ALA A 308 -5.16 0.58 27.91
C ALA A 308 -6.22 -0.54 28.00
N GLN A 309 -7.24 -0.52 27.14
CA GLN A 309 -8.29 -1.54 27.10
C GLN A 309 -7.73 -2.94 26.85
N HIS A 310 -6.80 -3.08 25.90
CA HIS A 310 -6.16 -4.38 25.64
C HIS A 310 -5.27 -4.85 26.80
N LEU A 311 -4.54 -3.93 27.43
CA LEU A 311 -3.74 -4.27 28.62
C LEU A 311 -4.63 -4.66 29.81
N GLN A 312 -5.76 -3.98 30.00
CA GLN A 312 -6.75 -4.31 31.01
C GLN A 312 -7.37 -5.70 30.73
N TRP A 313 -7.72 -5.97 29.47
CA TRP A 313 -8.23 -7.28 29.07
C TRP A 313 -7.24 -8.41 29.40
N LEU A 314 -5.94 -8.23 29.17
CA LEU A 314 -4.93 -9.23 29.54
C LEU A 314 -4.79 -9.45 31.06
N ILE A 315 -5.07 -8.41 31.87
CA ILE A 315 -5.11 -8.50 33.32
C ILE A 315 -6.34 -9.30 33.77
N ASP A 316 -7.50 -9.03 33.16
CA ASP A 316 -8.78 -9.62 33.56
C ASP A 316 -9.00 -11.04 33.02
N ASN A 317 -8.21 -11.46 32.00
CA ASN A 317 -8.36 -12.75 31.30
C ASN A 317 -7.04 -13.55 31.34
N PRO A 318 -6.59 -14.00 32.54
CA PRO A 318 -5.28 -14.64 32.71
C PRO A 318 -5.15 -16.00 32.00
N GLN A 319 -6.25 -16.74 31.82
CA GLN A 319 -6.23 -18.03 31.12
C GLN A 319 -6.01 -17.83 29.62
N GLU A 320 -6.73 -16.88 29.03
CA GLU A 320 -6.61 -16.48 27.63
C GLU A 320 -5.23 -15.90 27.34
N LYS A 321 -4.70 -15.06 28.24
CA LYS A 321 -3.33 -14.55 28.18
C LYS A 321 -2.31 -15.70 28.18
N ALA A 322 -2.49 -16.74 29.00
CA ALA A 322 -1.58 -17.88 29.05
C ALA A 322 -1.56 -18.66 27.72
N LEU A 323 -2.74 -18.95 27.15
CA LEU A 323 -2.86 -19.58 25.84
C LEU A 323 -2.23 -18.73 24.73
N MET A 324 -2.46 -17.41 24.77
CA MET A 324 -1.86 -16.47 23.81
C MET A 324 -0.34 -16.40 23.93
N SER A 325 0.20 -16.48 25.15
CA SER A 325 1.64 -16.54 25.44
C SER A 325 2.30 -17.78 24.81
N GLU A 326 1.71 -18.96 24.97
CA GLU A 326 2.22 -20.21 24.38
C GLU A 326 2.22 -20.16 22.85
N ARG A 327 1.13 -19.64 22.27
CA ARG A 327 1.00 -19.45 20.81
C ARG A 327 2.02 -18.45 20.29
N ALA A 328 2.22 -17.33 20.98
CA ALA A 328 3.21 -16.32 20.62
C ALA A 328 4.64 -16.90 20.62
N ALA A 329 5.00 -17.67 21.64
CA ALA A 329 6.31 -18.33 21.72
C ALA A 329 6.51 -19.37 20.63
N THR A 330 5.50 -20.22 20.41
CA THR A 330 5.52 -21.22 19.35
C THR A 330 5.69 -20.57 17.98
N TYR A 331 4.94 -19.51 17.70
CA TYR A 331 5.06 -18.75 16.46
C TYR A 331 6.46 -18.14 16.30
N ALA A 332 6.94 -17.40 17.31
CA ALA A 332 8.23 -16.72 17.23
C ALA A 332 9.42 -17.67 17.06
N SER A 333 9.37 -18.86 17.66
CA SER A 333 10.41 -19.89 17.54
C SER A 333 10.69 -20.35 16.10
N GLN A 334 9.77 -20.10 15.17
CA GLN A 334 9.91 -20.48 13.76
C GLN A 334 10.73 -19.47 12.94
N PHE A 335 11.03 -18.30 13.49
CA PHE A 335 11.67 -17.17 12.79
C PHE A 335 13.08 -16.95 13.31
N THR A 336 13.96 -17.92 13.11
CA THR A 336 15.32 -17.89 13.66
C THR A 336 16.35 -17.34 12.68
N TRP A 337 17.49 -16.87 13.19
CA TRP A 337 18.61 -16.44 12.34
C TRP A 337 19.18 -17.59 11.49
N GLU A 338 19.19 -18.82 12.01
CA GLU A 338 19.64 -20.02 11.28
C GLU A 338 18.74 -20.29 10.08
N ARG A 339 17.44 -19.99 10.16
CA ARG A 339 16.53 -20.11 9.02
C ARG A 339 16.92 -19.15 7.89
N ILE A 340 17.23 -17.89 8.24
CA ILE A 340 17.70 -16.88 7.28
C ILE A 340 19.07 -17.27 6.71
N ALA A 341 19.99 -17.74 7.56
CA ALA A 341 21.31 -18.21 7.14
C ALA A 341 21.23 -19.43 6.22
N ARG A 342 20.36 -20.41 6.52
CA ARG A 342 20.08 -21.57 5.65
C ARG A 342 19.50 -21.14 4.30
N PHE A 343 18.57 -20.18 4.31
CA PHE A 343 18.03 -19.61 3.09
C PHE A 343 19.12 -18.96 2.23
N ALA A 344 19.97 -18.12 2.82
CA ALA A 344 21.09 -17.48 2.14
C ALA A 344 22.10 -18.52 1.59
N LEU A 345 22.49 -19.52 2.39
CA LEU A 345 23.36 -20.62 1.94
C LEU A 345 22.76 -21.47 0.82
N GLY A 346 21.43 -21.52 0.69
CA GLY A 346 20.76 -22.20 -0.42
C GLY A 346 21.23 -21.70 -1.80
N PHE A 347 21.71 -20.46 -1.88
CA PHE A 347 22.23 -19.87 -3.11
C PHE A 347 23.70 -20.22 -3.38
N ALA A 348 24.43 -20.80 -2.43
CA ALA A 348 25.83 -21.23 -2.60
C ALA A 348 26.03 -22.35 -3.64
N LYS A 349 24.93 -22.97 -4.14
CA LYS A 349 24.96 -23.94 -5.25
C LYS A 349 24.62 -23.33 -6.60
N LYS A 350 24.08 -22.10 -6.65
CA LYS A 350 23.69 -21.44 -7.89
C LYS A 350 24.92 -20.81 -8.53
N THR A 351 25.08 -20.98 -9.85
CA THR A 351 26.19 -20.40 -10.60
C THR A 351 25.97 -18.91 -10.81
N ALA A 352 26.90 -18.11 -10.26
CA ALA A 352 27.13 -16.68 -10.46
C ALA A 352 26.01 -15.70 -10.04
N PRO A 353 26.35 -14.51 -9.50
CA PRO A 353 25.44 -13.37 -9.51
C PRO A 353 25.08 -13.02 -10.95
N ARG A 354 23.90 -12.44 -11.12
CA ARG A 354 23.52 -11.88 -12.42
C ARG A 354 24.53 -10.79 -12.76
N ALA A 355 25.10 -10.88 -13.96
CA ALA A 355 25.92 -9.78 -14.48
C ALA A 355 25.12 -8.49 -14.31
N PRO A 356 25.73 -7.40 -13.78
CA PRO A 356 25.05 -6.13 -13.64
C PRO A 356 24.48 -5.83 -15.01
N ARG A 357 23.15 -5.75 -15.09
CA ARG A 357 22.56 -4.92 -16.11
C ARG A 357 22.98 -3.52 -15.71
N VAL A 358 24.17 -3.12 -16.17
CA VAL A 358 24.33 -1.76 -16.68
C VAL A 358 23.01 -1.48 -17.37
N ALA A 359 22.39 -0.36 -17.08
CA ALA A 359 21.39 0.19 -17.97
C ALA A 359 22.06 0.43 -19.33
N ALA A 360 22.36 -0.66 -20.04
CA ALA A 360 22.47 -0.70 -21.46
C ALA A 360 21.08 -0.22 -21.87
N SER A 361 21.03 1.04 -22.27
CA SER A 361 20.83 1.41 -23.67
C SER A 361 21.02 0.24 -24.67
N GLY A 362 20.34 -0.87 -24.46
CA GLY A 362 20.18 -2.01 -25.34
C GLY A 362 18.78 -1.90 -25.90
N LYS A 363 18.71 -1.66 -27.21
CA LYS A 363 17.52 -1.36 -28.00
C LYS A 363 16.42 -2.45 -27.89
N ALA A 364 15.65 -2.46 -26.80
CA ALA A 364 14.21 -2.59 -26.95
C ALA A 364 13.72 -1.22 -27.43
N GLY A 365 13.05 -1.15 -28.58
CA GLY A 365 12.44 0.10 -29.01
C GLY A 365 11.62 0.68 -27.85
N LYS A 366 11.84 1.95 -27.49
CA LYS A 366 11.05 2.68 -26.49
C LYS A 366 9.58 2.37 -26.70
N SER A 367 8.78 2.06 -25.67
CA SER A 367 7.36 1.75 -25.86
C SER A 367 6.61 2.93 -26.52
N ALA A 368 5.43 2.67 -27.10
CA ALA A 368 4.62 3.74 -27.70
C ALA A 368 4.34 4.87 -26.71
N MET A 369 4.06 4.52 -25.45
CA MET A 369 3.91 5.47 -24.34
C MET A 369 5.18 6.30 -24.11
N GLN A 370 6.35 5.66 -24.01
CA GLN A 370 7.63 6.36 -23.79
C GLN A 370 8.00 7.29 -24.95
N ARG A 371 7.66 6.93 -26.18
CA ARG A 371 7.88 7.78 -27.35
C ARG A 371 6.92 8.97 -27.35
N ALA A 372 5.64 8.75 -27.05
CA ALA A 372 4.64 9.80 -26.97
C ALA A 372 4.97 10.85 -25.90
N LEU A 373 5.38 10.42 -24.70
CA LEU A 373 5.80 11.31 -23.62
C LEU A 373 6.97 12.22 -24.03
N ARG A 374 7.98 11.68 -24.72
CA ARG A 374 9.10 12.48 -25.23
C ARG A 374 8.69 13.49 -26.28
N GLU A 375 7.75 13.14 -27.16
CA GLU A 375 7.24 14.09 -28.16
C GLU A 375 6.39 15.20 -27.52
N LEU A 376 5.63 14.89 -26.46
CA LEU A 376 4.91 15.89 -25.68
C LEU A 376 5.87 16.87 -24.99
N GLU A 377 6.95 16.36 -24.39
CA GLU A 377 8.01 17.19 -23.78
C GLU A 377 8.69 18.08 -24.83
N LYS A 378 9.09 17.53 -25.98
CA LYS A 378 9.72 18.29 -27.07
C LYS A 378 8.86 19.45 -27.58
N ARG A 379 7.54 19.29 -27.60
CA ARG A 379 6.60 20.33 -28.04
C ARG A 379 6.23 21.33 -26.95
N ASN A 380 6.88 21.26 -25.78
CA ASN A 380 6.50 22.04 -24.59
C ASN A 380 5.00 21.91 -24.24
N ALA A 381 4.38 20.77 -24.60
CA ALA A 381 3.00 20.47 -24.25
C ALA A 381 2.86 20.14 -22.75
N ILE A 382 3.95 19.65 -22.17
CA ILE A 382 4.12 19.37 -20.74
C ILE A 382 5.48 19.95 -20.31
N LYS A 383 5.55 20.62 -19.15
CA LYS A 383 6.81 21.17 -18.61
C LYS A 383 7.74 20.09 -18.07
N THR A 384 7.15 19.13 -17.35
CA THR A 384 7.77 17.90 -16.88
C THR A 384 6.71 16.80 -16.98
N SER A 385 7.13 15.57 -17.34
CA SER A 385 6.22 14.42 -17.41
C SER A 385 5.52 14.12 -16.08
N ASP A 386 6.12 14.54 -14.96
CA ASP A 386 5.69 14.19 -13.61
C ASP A 386 4.44 14.90 -13.10
N GLN A 387 3.97 16.01 -13.70
CA GLN A 387 2.88 16.81 -13.10
C GLN A 387 1.79 17.32 -14.05
N ALA A 388 1.94 17.15 -15.36
CA ALA A 388 1.04 17.79 -16.33
C ALA A 388 -0.02 16.86 -16.95
N LEU A 389 0.10 15.54 -16.81
CA LEU A 389 -0.86 14.60 -17.43
C LEU A 389 -2.02 14.24 -16.49
N VAL A 390 -3.22 14.63 -16.91
CA VAL A 390 -4.46 14.40 -16.16
C VAL A 390 -5.15 13.12 -16.61
N ARG A 391 -5.12 12.81 -17.91
CA ARG A 391 -5.73 11.59 -18.47
C ARG A 391 -4.91 11.01 -19.61
N VAL A 392 -4.88 9.68 -19.66
CA VAL A 392 -4.34 8.90 -20.78
C VAL A 392 -5.33 7.80 -21.10
N ASP A 393 -5.84 7.80 -22.34
CA ASP A 393 -6.75 6.80 -22.86
C ASP A 393 -6.06 5.98 -23.95
N VAL A 394 -6.14 4.65 -23.83
CA VAL A 394 -5.64 3.74 -24.87
C VAL A 394 -6.81 3.29 -25.76
N GLY A 395 -6.76 3.66 -27.02
CA GLY A 395 -7.73 3.30 -28.05
C GLY A 395 -7.68 1.82 -28.45
N LYS A 396 -8.67 1.40 -29.24
CA LYS A 396 -8.76 0.01 -29.74
C LYS A 396 -7.65 -0.34 -30.72
N ASP A 397 -7.19 0.66 -31.46
CA ASP A 397 -6.11 0.63 -32.45
C ASP A 397 -4.78 1.08 -31.84
N THR A 398 -4.61 0.87 -30.52
CA THR A 398 -3.43 1.24 -29.72
C THR A 398 -3.04 2.72 -29.77
N THR A 399 -3.94 3.59 -30.24
CA THR A 399 -3.81 5.05 -30.12
C THR A 399 -3.74 5.47 -28.67
N LEU A 400 -2.93 6.49 -28.39
CA LEU A 400 -2.85 7.10 -27.05
C LEU A 400 -3.42 8.52 -27.13
N ASP A 401 -4.54 8.73 -26.46
CA ASP A 401 -5.15 10.05 -26.32
C ASP A 401 -4.76 10.62 -24.94
N PHE A 402 -4.11 11.78 -24.94
CA PHE A 402 -3.63 12.48 -23.76
C PHE A 402 -4.48 13.71 -23.48
N GLU A 403 -4.66 14.01 -22.20
CA GLU A 403 -5.14 15.28 -21.68
C GLU A 403 -4.04 15.84 -20.77
N ALA A 404 -3.42 16.92 -21.21
CA ALA A 404 -2.38 17.63 -20.48
C ALA A 404 -2.92 18.97 -19.98
N VAL A 405 -2.54 19.37 -18.78
CA VAL A 405 -2.90 20.66 -18.19
C VAL A 405 -1.65 21.50 -18.02
N ASN A 406 -1.70 22.74 -18.52
CA ASN A 406 -0.67 23.74 -18.30
C ASN A 406 -1.33 25.02 -17.75
N GLY A 407 -1.15 25.27 -16.45
CA GLY A 407 -1.90 26.32 -15.75
C GLY A 407 -3.39 25.98 -15.63
N ARG A 408 -4.28 26.84 -16.15
CA ARG A 408 -5.74 26.62 -16.15
C ARG A 408 -6.27 26.02 -17.47
N GLU A 409 -5.41 25.82 -18.46
CA GLU A 409 -5.81 25.36 -19.79
C GLU A 409 -5.50 23.88 -19.99
N SER A 410 -6.47 23.16 -20.53
CA SER A 410 -6.32 21.76 -20.95
C SER A 410 -6.00 21.70 -22.44
N ARG A 411 -5.06 20.83 -22.81
CA ARG A 411 -4.68 20.52 -24.19
C ARG A 411 -4.80 19.03 -24.41
N TRP A 412 -5.23 18.62 -25.61
CA TRP A 412 -5.44 17.22 -25.94
C TRP A 412 -4.52 16.79 -27.07
N PHE A 413 -4.00 15.57 -26.98
CA PHE A 413 -3.09 15.06 -27.99
C PHE A 413 -3.44 13.63 -28.34
N ARG A 414 -3.15 13.22 -29.57
CA ARG A 414 -3.23 11.83 -30.02
C ARG A 414 -1.90 11.38 -30.55
N TYR A 415 -1.43 10.25 -30.04
CA TYR A 415 -0.25 9.58 -30.55
C TYR A 415 -0.64 8.30 -31.30
N ARG A 416 -0.22 8.21 -32.56
CA ARG A 416 -0.45 7.07 -33.45
C ARG A 416 0.68 6.96 -34.46
N ASN A 417 1.12 5.75 -34.80
CA ASN A 417 2.11 5.52 -35.86
C ASN A 417 3.37 6.40 -35.74
N ASN A 418 3.86 6.60 -34.51
CA ASN A 418 4.97 7.48 -34.17
C ASN A 418 4.77 8.98 -34.47
N HIS A 419 3.54 9.41 -34.71
CA HIS A 419 3.15 10.79 -34.89
C HIS A 419 2.32 11.27 -33.70
N LEU A 420 2.67 12.45 -33.18
CA LEU A 420 1.88 13.17 -32.17
C LEU A 420 1.10 14.29 -32.87
N GLU A 421 -0.21 14.27 -32.71
CA GLU A 421 -1.15 15.27 -33.21
C GLU A 421 -1.77 16.01 -32.02
N GLU A 422 -1.85 17.34 -32.09
CA GLU A 422 -2.64 18.12 -31.13
C GLU A 422 -4.09 18.14 -31.60
N LEU A 423 -5.00 17.87 -30.68
CA LEU A 423 -6.43 17.78 -30.95
C LEU A 423 -7.15 18.99 -30.37
N PHE A 424 -7.91 19.66 -31.24
CA PHE A 424 -8.78 20.75 -30.86
C PHE A 424 -10.22 20.23 -30.83
N PRO A 425 -10.97 20.43 -29.72
CA PRO A 425 -12.36 20.02 -29.63
C PRO A 425 -13.18 20.49 -30.84
N GLY A 426 -13.03 21.76 -31.26
CA GLY A 426 -13.76 22.32 -32.40
C GLY A 426 -13.53 21.66 -33.76
N ALA A 427 -12.47 20.84 -33.88
CA ALA A 427 -12.18 20.06 -35.09
C ALA A 427 -12.72 18.62 -35.02
N ASP A 428 -13.40 18.22 -33.94
CA ASP A 428 -13.88 16.86 -33.76
C ASP A 428 -15.14 16.56 -34.58
N ASN A 429 -14.94 15.98 -35.76
CA ASN A 429 -16.03 15.58 -36.65
C ASN A 429 -16.93 14.47 -36.12
N ARG A 430 -16.52 13.75 -35.06
CA ARG A 430 -17.30 12.61 -34.52
C ARG A 430 -18.28 13.02 -33.43
N VAL A 431 -18.16 14.24 -32.89
CA VAL A 431 -19.04 14.80 -31.87
C VAL A 431 -19.67 16.06 -32.45
N PRO A 432 -20.89 16.01 -33.02
CA PRO A 432 -21.44 17.11 -33.78
C PRO A 432 -21.52 18.44 -33.01
N LEU A 433 -21.84 18.39 -31.71
CA LEU A 433 -21.82 19.56 -30.80
C LEU A 433 -20.49 20.32 -30.85
N ALA A 434 -19.37 19.65 -31.11
CA ALA A 434 -18.09 20.33 -31.16
C ALA A 434 -17.97 21.30 -32.37
N LYS A 435 -18.73 21.08 -33.46
CA LYS A 435 -18.68 21.96 -34.64
C LYS A 435 -19.42 23.27 -34.47
N SER A 436 -20.45 23.28 -33.62
CA SER A 436 -21.30 24.45 -33.39
C SER A 436 -20.71 25.42 -32.37
N LEU A 437 -19.78 24.93 -31.55
CA LEU A 437 -19.14 25.71 -30.49
C LEU A 437 -17.99 26.56 -31.01
N LYS A 438 -18.04 27.86 -30.73
CA LYS A 438 -16.91 28.79 -30.93
C LYS A 438 -15.96 28.72 -29.73
N PHE A 439 -14.91 27.92 -29.84
CA PHE A 439 -13.95 27.67 -28.73
C PHE A 439 -13.07 28.86 -28.33
N THR A 440 -13.22 30.02 -28.96
CA THR A 440 -12.50 31.26 -28.65
C THR A 440 -13.46 32.35 -28.16
N GLY A 441 -13.15 32.95 -27.00
CA GLY A 441 -13.79 34.19 -26.53
C GLY A 441 -15.26 34.11 -26.08
N SER A 442 -15.84 32.92 -25.90
CA SER A 442 -17.22 32.77 -25.42
C SER A 442 -17.31 32.99 -23.91
N THR A 443 -18.21 33.87 -23.46
CA THR A 443 -18.61 34.03 -22.06
C THR A 443 -19.83 33.19 -21.69
N GLN A 444 -20.53 32.62 -22.67
CA GLN A 444 -21.80 31.91 -22.51
C GLN A 444 -21.64 30.42 -22.18
N TRP A 445 -20.43 29.85 -22.32
CA TRP A 445 -20.21 28.46 -21.96
C TRP A 445 -18.75 28.15 -21.62
N ARG A 446 -18.54 27.08 -20.85
CA ARG A 446 -17.22 26.57 -20.43
C ARG A 446 -17.11 25.07 -20.69
N LEU A 447 -16.00 24.65 -21.30
CA LEU A 447 -15.70 23.23 -21.47
C LEU A 447 -15.40 22.56 -20.10
N LEU A 448 -16.15 21.51 -19.76
CA LEU A 448 -15.95 20.73 -18.53
C LEU A 448 -15.16 19.44 -18.78
N SER A 449 -15.41 18.75 -19.90
CA SER A 449 -14.71 17.51 -20.24
C SER A 449 -14.73 17.29 -21.74
N TYR A 450 -13.59 16.83 -22.28
CA TYR A 450 -13.50 16.39 -23.67
C TYR A 450 -12.82 15.03 -23.74
N ARG A 451 -13.47 14.08 -24.42
CA ARG A 451 -12.93 12.76 -24.77
C ARG A 451 -12.89 12.66 -26.29
N PRO A 452 -11.70 12.81 -26.91
CA PRO A 452 -11.55 12.88 -28.35
C PRO A 452 -12.31 11.81 -29.13
N GLY A 453 -13.17 12.27 -30.03
CA GLY A 453 -14.02 11.46 -30.87
C GLY A 453 -15.06 10.64 -30.12
N ARG A 454 -15.32 10.87 -28.83
CA ARG A 454 -16.23 10.07 -28.00
C ARG A 454 -17.36 10.92 -27.41
N ARG A 455 -17.00 11.95 -26.64
CA ARG A 455 -17.96 12.84 -25.96
C ARG A 455 -17.33 14.18 -25.61
N LEU A 456 -18.16 15.21 -25.51
CA LEU A 456 -17.80 16.55 -25.04
C LEU A 456 -18.86 17.00 -24.03
N VAL A 457 -18.47 17.67 -22.95
CA VAL A 457 -19.37 18.18 -21.92
C VAL A 457 -19.05 19.65 -21.67
N ILE A 458 -20.06 20.50 -21.80
CA ILE A 458 -19.94 21.94 -21.53
C ILE A 458 -20.93 22.35 -20.44
N LEU A 459 -20.58 23.41 -19.72
CA LEU A 459 -21.48 24.19 -18.89
C LEU A 459 -21.91 25.41 -19.69
N HIS A 460 -23.18 25.51 -20.03
CA HIS A 460 -23.79 26.71 -20.61
C HIS A 460 -24.34 27.61 -19.50
N ARG A 461 -24.09 28.92 -19.60
CA ARG A 461 -24.62 29.95 -18.70
C ARG A 461 -25.08 31.14 -19.51
N ASP A 462 -26.34 31.50 -19.37
CA ASP A 462 -26.88 32.79 -19.80
C ASP A 462 -27.31 33.60 -18.57
N ALA A 463 -27.96 34.76 -18.78
CA ALA A 463 -28.33 35.67 -17.71
C ALA A 463 -29.31 35.04 -16.69
N ASP A 464 -30.11 34.06 -17.12
CA ASP A 464 -31.25 33.55 -16.35
C ASP A 464 -31.11 32.05 -16.01
N HIS A 465 -30.25 31.30 -16.72
CA HIS A 465 -30.18 29.85 -16.64
C HIS A 465 -28.76 29.27 -16.75
N SER A 466 -28.53 28.16 -16.05
CA SER A 466 -27.33 27.32 -16.17
C SER A 466 -27.71 25.89 -16.54
N ALA A 467 -27.05 25.33 -17.55
CA ALA A 467 -27.31 23.98 -18.02
C ALA A 467 -26.00 23.23 -18.35
N VAL A 468 -26.02 21.91 -18.19
CA VAL A 468 -24.93 21.04 -18.64
C VAL A 468 -25.35 20.40 -19.96
N ILE A 469 -24.53 20.56 -21.00
CA ILE A 469 -24.77 19.99 -22.32
C ILE A 469 -23.73 18.91 -22.57
N LYS A 470 -24.19 17.67 -22.75
CA LYS A 470 -23.37 16.52 -23.12
C LYS A 470 -23.55 16.21 -24.61
N GLY A 471 -22.51 16.40 -25.40
CA GLY A 471 -22.45 16.02 -26.82
C GLY A 471 -21.90 14.60 -27.00
N TYR A 472 -22.58 13.83 -27.85
CA TYR A 472 -22.26 12.42 -28.12
C TYR A 472 -21.95 12.18 -29.59
N ARG A 473 -21.53 10.96 -29.94
CA ARG A 473 -21.69 10.46 -31.30
C ARG A 473 -23.18 10.27 -31.60
N GLN A 474 -23.63 10.58 -32.81
CA GLN A 474 -25.05 10.49 -33.22
C GLN A 474 -25.73 9.19 -32.75
N HIS A 475 -25.14 8.04 -33.05
CA HIS A 475 -25.71 6.71 -32.72
C HIS A 475 -25.70 6.35 -31.22
N LYS A 476 -25.15 7.19 -30.35
CA LYS A 476 -25.11 6.97 -28.89
C LYS A 476 -26.10 7.82 -28.11
N LEU A 477 -26.63 8.89 -28.71
CA LEU A 477 -27.51 9.85 -28.02
C LEU A 477 -28.78 9.18 -27.48
N ALA A 478 -29.50 8.43 -28.32
CA ALA A 478 -30.77 7.80 -27.94
C ALA A 478 -30.64 6.93 -26.68
N ALA A 479 -29.62 6.05 -26.65
CA ALA A 479 -29.36 5.20 -25.49
C ALA A 479 -29.00 5.99 -24.22
N ALA A 480 -28.26 7.10 -24.36
CA ALA A 480 -27.91 7.96 -23.23
C ALA A 480 -29.16 8.65 -22.65
N ILE A 481 -30.04 9.18 -23.50
CA ILE A 481 -31.32 9.80 -23.08
C ILE A 481 -32.19 8.77 -22.37
N THR A 482 -32.37 7.58 -22.95
CA THR A 482 -33.18 6.51 -22.35
C THR A 482 -32.66 6.12 -20.96
N ARG A 483 -31.34 5.94 -20.81
CA ARG A 483 -30.72 5.62 -19.51
C ARG A 483 -30.88 6.75 -18.50
N HIS A 484 -30.72 8.00 -18.91
CA HIS A 484 -30.90 9.16 -18.03
C HIS A 484 -32.35 9.30 -17.55
N GLN A 485 -33.34 9.12 -18.45
CA GLN A 485 -34.76 9.12 -18.08
C GLN A 485 -35.11 7.94 -17.15
N LEU A 486 -34.49 6.78 -17.36
CA LEU A 486 -34.65 5.64 -16.47
C LEU A 486 -34.08 5.92 -15.08
N ALA A 487 -32.87 6.50 -15.00
CA ALA A 487 -32.26 6.91 -13.75
C ALA A 487 -33.17 7.88 -12.97
N ARG A 488 -33.75 8.89 -13.64
CA ARG A 488 -34.69 9.82 -12.99
C ARG A 488 -35.88 9.12 -12.34
N ARG A 489 -36.40 8.06 -12.97
CA ARG A 489 -37.51 7.27 -12.42
C ARG A 489 -37.06 6.37 -11.26
N LEU A 490 -35.90 5.72 -11.40
CA LEU A 490 -35.35 4.83 -10.38
C LEU A 490 -35.03 5.57 -9.08
N PHE A 491 -34.37 6.72 -9.18
CA PHE A 491 -33.94 7.51 -8.02
C PHE A 491 -35.02 8.47 -7.50
N ALA A 492 -36.21 8.49 -8.11
CA ALA A 492 -37.33 9.32 -7.65
C ALA A 492 -37.72 8.96 -6.20
N GLY A 493 -37.75 9.96 -5.32
CA GLY A 493 -38.09 9.78 -3.91
C GLY A 493 -36.97 9.14 -3.07
N THR A 494 -35.75 9.01 -3.60
CA THR A 494 -34.54 8.70 -2.82
C THR A 494 -33.85 9.98 -2.34
N HIS A 495 -32.77 9.86 -1.56
CA HIS A 495 -31.94 11.01 -1.16
C HIS A 495 -31.01 11.49 -2.28
N LEU A 496 -30.94 10.76 -3.40
CA LEU A 496 -30.11 11.11 -4.56
C LEU A 496 -30.96 11.76 -5.66
N GLN A 497 -30.64 13.01 -5.97
CA GLN A 497 -31.20 13.72 -7.11
C GLN A 497 -30.51 13.30 -8.41
N VAL A 498 -31.29 13.21 -9.48
CA VAL A 498 -30.80 13.03 -10.85
C VAL A 498 -31.13 14.29 -11.63
N PRO A 499 -30.14 14.94 -12.30
CA PRO A 499 -30.36 16.18 -13.02
C PRO A 499 -31.56 16.12 -13.96
N ALA A 500 -32.42 17.14 -13.92
CA ALA A 500 -33.57 17.20 -14.80
C ALA A 500 -33.12 17.26 -16.26
N LEU A 501 -33.73 16.43 -17.11
CA LEU A 501 -33.56 16.51 -18.57
C LEU A 501 -34.36 17.73 -19.04
N LEU A 502 -33.67 18.76 -19.51
CA LEU A 502 -34.29 19.99 -20.02
C LEU A 502 -34.67 19.83 -21.50
N HIS A 503 -33.76 19.25 -22.29
CA HIS A 503 -33.97 18.94 -23.69
C HIS A 503 -33.26 17.63 -24.04
N GLY A 504 -33.95 16.73 -24.72
CA GLY A 504 -33.40 15.51 -25.29
C GLY A 504 -33.74 15.47 -26.77
N ASP A 505 -32.73 15.35 -27.64
CA ASP A 505 -32.80 15.56 -29.09
C ASP A 505 -32.69 17.04 -29.55
N VAL A 506 -31.72 17.75 -28.96
CA VAL A 506 -31.27 19.05 -29.49
C VAL A 506 -30.49 18.78 -30.79
N PRO A 507 -30.49 19.71 -31.78
CA PRO A 507 -29.53 19.67 -32.88
C PRO A 507 -28.12 19.30 -32.40
N GLU A 508 -27.37 18.56 -33.21
CA GLU A 508 -25.95 18.23 -32.96
C GLU A 508 -25.69 17.10 -31.93
N ALA A 509 -26.63 16.17 -31.78
CA ALA A 509 -26.48 14.95 -30.98
C ALA A 509 -26.13 15.21 -29.50
N SER A 510 -26.85 16.13 -28.87
CA SER A 510 -26.60 16.54 -27.49
C SER A 510 -27.79 16.30 -26.54
N MET A 511 -27.45 16.11 -25.27
CA MET A 511 -28.39 15.97 -24.15
C MET A 511 -28.17 17.13 -23.18
N VAL A 512 -29.24 17.85 -22.84
CA VAL A 512 -29.18 19.04 -21.97
C VAL A 512 -29.84 18.73 -20.64
N THR A 513 -29.10 18.89 -19.56
CA THR A 513 -29.57 18.67 -18.19
C THR A 513 -29.43 19.92 -17.33
N ALA A 514 -30.24 20.03 -16.28
CA ALA A 514 -30.08 21.06 -15.26
C ALA A 514 -28.66 21.03 -14.66
N TYR A 515 -28.10 22.21 -14.41
CA TYR A 515 -26.84 22.34 -13.68
C TYR A 515 -27.10 22.35 -12.18
N HIS A 516 -26.28 21.60 -11.43
CA HIS A 516 -26.27 21.61 -9.97
C HIS A 516 -24.89 22.13 -9.52
N SER A 517 -24.89 23.19 -8.70
CA SER A 517 -23.67 23.71 -8.07
C SER A 517 -23.30 22.87 -6.86
N GLY A 518 -22.01 22.74 -6.57
CA GLY A 518 -21.52 22.03 -5.39
C GLY A 518 -20.08 21.54 -5.56
N VAL A 519 -19.65 20.70 -4.63
CA VAL A 519 -18.34 20.03 -4.65
C VAL A 519 -18.50 18.54 -4.94
N THR A 520 -17.43 17.86 -5.32
CA THR A 520 -17.45 16.38 -5.41
C THR A 520 -17.61 15.77 -4.02
N LEU A 521 -18.09 14.52 -3.93
CA LEU A 521 -18.28 13.84 -2.64
C LEU A 521 -17.00 13.87 -1.80
N PRO A 522 -17.01 14.53 -0.63
CA PRO A 522 -15.84 14.59 0.24
C PRO A 522 -15.55 13.22 0.87
N VAL A 523 -14.27 12.94 1.10
CA VAL A 523 -13.80 11.68 1.69
C VAL A 523 -13.17 11.88 3.07
N SER A 524 -12.86 13.12 3.45
CA SER A 524 -12.31 13.49 4.76
C SER A 524 -13.28 14.37 5.53
N GLY A 525 -13.10 14.42 6.86
CA GLY A 525 -13.98 15.19 7.76
C GLY A 525 -15.30 14.47 8.08
N ASP A 526 -16.20 15.18 8.75
CA ASP A 526 -17.45 14.63 9.27
C ASP A 526 -18.55 14.60 8.20
N HIS A 527 -18.52 13.56 7.36
CA HIS A 527 -19.45 13.40 6.23
C HIS A 527 -20.11 12.01 6.18
N GLU A 528 -20.02 11.24 7.25
CA GLU A 528 -20.55 9.86 7.36
C GLU A 528 -22.03 9.80 6.97
N HIS A 529 -22.82 10.79 7.42
CA HIS A 529 -24.23 10.89 7.12
C HIS A 529 -24.52 10.87 5.60
N LEU A 530 -23.72 11.55 4.78
CA LEU A 530 -23.89 11.56 3.31
C LEU A 530 -23.73 10.16 2.73
N TYR A 531 -22.78 9.36 3.23
CA TYR A 531 -22.56 7.99 2.79
C TYR A 531 -23.71 7.07 3.21
N THR A 532 -24.27 7.27 4.39
CA THR A 532 -25.50 6.57 4.82
C THR A 532 -26.67 6.85 3.88
N LEU A 533 -26.90 8.12 3.52
CA LEU A 533 -27.95 8.50 2.56
C LEU A 533 -27.75 7.90 1.17
N ILE A 534 -26.49 7.81 0.71
CA ILE A 534 -26.13 7.11 -0.53
C ILE A 534 -26.49 5.63 -0.43
N GLY A 535 -26.10 4.96 0.67
CA GLY A 535 -26.40 3.54 0.92
C GLY A 535 -27.90 3.24 0.88
N GLN A 536 -28.69 4.05 1.59
CA GLN A 536 -30.16 3.93 1.63
C GLN A 536 -30.79 4.12 0.25
N SER A 537 -30.30 5.10 -0.51
CA SER A 537 -30.78 5.38 -1.87
C SER A 537 -30.45 4.23 -2.82
N LEU A 538 -29.23 3.67 -2.75
CA LEU A 538 -28.85 2.49 -3.53
C LEU A 538 -29.71 1.29 -3.18
N ARG A 539 -29.95 1.02 -1.89
CA ARG A 539 -30.82 -0.07 -1.43
C ARG A 539 -32.21 0.02 -2.05
N ARG A 540 -32.84 1.20 -1.94
CA ARG A 540 -34.18 1.46 -2.49
C ARG A 540 -34.24 1.25 -4.00
N VAL A 541 -33.24 1.72 -4.73
CA VAL A 541 -33.15 1.50 -6.19
C VAL A 541 -32.98 0.02 -6.53
N GLN A 542 -32.15 -0.69 -5.77
CA GLN A 542 -31.88 -2.11 -5.98
C GLN A 542 -33.11 -3.00 -5.70
N ASP A 543 -33.95 -2.61 -4.74
CA ASP A 543 -35.20 -3.33 -4.43
C ASP A 543 -36.32 -3.07 -5.45
N THR A 544 -36.18 -2.05 -6.31
CA THR A 544 -37.20 -1.66 -7.29
C THR A 544 -37.11 -2.51 -8.57
N SER A 545 -37.68 -3.72 -8.52
CA SER A 545 -37.60 -4.70 -9.63
C SER A 545 -38.41 -4.34 -10.88
N ALA A 546 -39.50 -3.57 -10.75
CA ALA A 546 -40.43 -3.27 -11.85
C ALA A 546 -39.85 -2.33 -12.94
N VAL A 547 -38.74 -1.65 -12.66
CA VAL A 547 -38.18 -0.57 -13.49
C VAL A 547 -36.72 -0.88 -13.89
N ALA A 548 -36.29 -2.14 -13.79
CA ALA A 548 -34.91 -2.52 -14.05
C ALA A 548 -34.51 -2.31 -15.54
N PRO A 549 -33.26 -1.87 -15.83
CA PRO A 549 -32.76 -1.80 -17.19
C PRO A 549 -32.75 -3.19 -17.87
N ALA A 550 -32.92 -3.22 -19.20
CA ALA A 550 -32.94 -4.46 -19.98
C ALA A 550 -31.53 -5.08 -20.12
N ASP A 551 -30.51 -4.25 -20.32
CA ASP A 551 -29.12 -4.68 -20.49
C ASP A 551 -28.60 -5.32 -19.19
N LEU A 552 -28.03 -6.52 -19.25
CA LEU A 552 -27.38 -7.20 -18.12
C LEU A 552 -25.85 -7.09 -18.23
N HIS A 553 -25.18 -6.76 -17.12
CA HIS A 553 -23.73 -6.78 -16.97
C HIS A 553 -23.35 -7.74 -15.84
N THR A 554 -22.65 -8.80 -16.20
CA THR A 554 -22.28 -9.90 -15.30
C THR A 554 -20.86 -9.71 -14.73
N ALA A 555 -20.50 -10.51 -13.72
CA ALA A 555 -19.11 -10.62 -13.26
C ALA A 555 -18.15 -11.06 -14.38
N GLY A 556 -18.62 -11.91 -15.31
CA GLY A 556 -17.85 -12.31 -16.49
C GLY A 556 -17.58 -11.14 -17.44
N ASP A 557 -18.58 -10.29 -17.69
CA ASP A 557 -18.43 -9.08 -18.51
C ASP A 557 -17.43 -8.09 -17.89
N GLU A 558 -17.38 -8.02 -16.55
CA GLU A 558 -16.41 -7.21 -15.82
C GLU A 558 -14.97 -7.69 -16.07
N LEU A 559 -14.72 -9.01 -15.96
CA LEU A 559 -13.42 -9.58 -16.27
C LEU A 559 -13.06 -9.40 -17.75
N GLU A 560 -13.99 -9.59 -18.67
CA GLU A 560 -13.73 -9.38 -20.10
C GLU A 560 -13.32 -7.93 -20.41
N ASN A 561 -14.00 -6.95 -19.79
CA ASN A 561 -13.63 -5.54 -19.88
C ASN A 561 -12.21 -5.27 -19.36
N LEU A 562 -11.88 -5.84 -18.21
CA LEU A 562 -10.58 -5.71 -17.57
C LEU A 562 -9.47 -6.35 -18.43
N SER A 563 -9.70 -7.54 -18.98
CA SER A 563 -8.79 -8.23 -19.91
C SER A 563 -8.51 -7.39 -21.16
N ARG A 564 -9.56 -6.86 -21.81
CA ARG A 564 -9.39 -5.96 -22.97
C ARG A 564 -8.58 -4.71 -22.63
N ARG A 565 -8.77 -4.15 -21.43
CA ARG A 565 -8.01 -2.98 -20.97
C ARG A 565 -6.54 -3.34 -20.71
N ALA A 566 -6.26 -4.49 -20.11
CA ALA A 566 -4.91 -4.99 -19.89
C ALA A 566 -4.18 -5.24 -21.22
N HIS A 567 -4.85 -5.86 -22.19
CA HIS A 567 -4.28 -6.07 -23.52
C HIS A 567 -3.87 -4.74 -24.18
N ARG A 568 -4.75 -3.73 -24.15
CA ARG A 568 -4.45 -2.39 -24.66
C ARG A 568 -3.31 -1.72 -23.91
N PHE A 569 -3.31 -1.82 -22.58
CA PHE A 569 -2.22 -1.29 -21.76
C PHE A 569 -0.88 -1.92 -22.16
N ARG A 570 -0.79 -3.25 -22.20
CA ARG A 570 0.43 -3.97 -22.59
C ARG A 570 0.89 -3.57 -23.99
N ALA A 571 -0.02 -3.41 -24.94
CA ALA A 571 0.33 -2.94 -26.28
C ALA A 571 0.92 -1.51 -26.29
N ALA A 572 0.45 -0.64 -25.40
CA ALA A 572 0.93 0.74 -25.27
C ALA A 572 2.27 0.86 -24.51
N THR A 573 2.43 0.09 -23.43
CA THR A 573 3.53 0.25 -22.46
C THR A 573 4.63 -0.80 -22.61
N GLY A 574 4.33 -1.92 -23.28
CA GLY A 574 5.21 -3.09 -23.47
C GLY A 574 5.05 -4.18 -22.40
N ALA A 575 4.49 -3.86 -21.23
CA ALA A 575 4.33 -4.82 -20.13
C ALA A 575 3.18 -4.41 -19.21
N LEU A 576 2.59 -5.36 -18.48
CA LEU A 576 1.61 -5.08 -17.43
C LEU A 576 2.31 -4.69 -16.11
N PRO A 577 1.62 -3.98 -15.20
CA PRO A 577 2.18 -3.69 -13.88
C PRO A 577 2.54 -4.98 -13.12
N PRO A 578 3.69 -5.05 -12.42
CA PRO A 578 4.11 -6.27 -11.75
C PRO A 578 3.10 -6.74 -10.69
N GLY A 579 2.67 -8.00 -10.78
CA GLY A 579 1.64 -8.57 -9.89
C GLY A 579 0.23 -8.57 -10.49
N TRP A 580 -0.02 -7.77 -11.52
CA TRP A 580 -1.33 -7.68 -12.16
C TRP A 580 -1.80 -9.03 -12.72
N GLU A 581 -0.93 -9.76 -13.41
CA GLU A 581 -1.26 -11.08 -14.00
C GLU A 581 -1.61 -12.13 -12.94
N SER A 582 -0.91 -12.12 -11.81
CA SER A 582 -1.18 -13.05 -10.71
C SER A 582 -2.53 -12.76 -10.05
N ALA A 583 -2.82 -11.49 -9.78
CA ALA A 583 -4.11 -11.09 -9.21
C ALA A 583 -5.27 -11.34 -10.19
N TRP A 584 -5.01 -11.15 -11.49
CA TRP A 584 -5.96 -11.46 -12.55
C TRP A 584 -6.29 -12.96 -12.60
N GLN A 585 -5.28 -13.84 -12.54
CA GLN A 585 -5.51 -15.28 -12.50
C GLN A 585 -6.37 -15.69 -11.29
N ARG A 586 -6.11 -15.12 -10.11
CA ARG A 586 -6.92 -15.37 -8.91
C ARG A 586 -8.37 -14.90 -9.07
N LEU A 587 -8.60 -13.73 -9.66
CA LEU A 587 -9.95 -13.27 -10.00
C LEU A 587 -10.68 -14.21 -10.96
N GLN A 588 -9.97 -14.76 -11.95
CA GLN A 588 -10.55 -15.74 -12.86
C GLN A 588 -10.96 -17.02 -12.14
N THR A 589 -10.13 -17.51 -11.20
CA THR A 589 -10.48 -18.66 -10.36
C THR A 589 -11.71 -18.35 -9.50
N MET A 590 -11.72 -17.19 -8.84
CA MET A 590 -12.80 -16.75 -7.96
C MET A 590 -14.15 -16.67 -8.70
N LEU A 591 -14.17 -16.22 -9.96
CA LEU A 591 -15.39 -16.17 -10.77
C LEU A 591 -16.12 -17.53 -10.83
N GLY A 592 -15.38 -18.64 -10.89
CA GLY A 592 -15.94 -19.99 -10.93
C GLY A 592 -16.60 -20.45 -9.63
N SER A 593 -16.26 -19.83 -8.50
CA SER A 593 -16.75 -20.15 -7.16
C SER A 593 -17.54 -19.01 -6.52
N LEU A 594 -17.97 -18.01 -7.30
CA LEU A 594 -18.78 -16.91 -6.78
C LEU A 594 -20.18 -17.39 -6.40
N PRO A 595 -20.64 -17.17 -5.15
CA PRO A 595 -22.00 -17.53 -4.74
C PRO A 595 -23.00 -16.75 -5.57
N ALA A 596 -24.20 -17.30 -5.81
CA ALA A 596 -25.26 -16.56 -6.50
C ALA A 596 -25.64 -15.27 -5.74
N ASN A 597 -26.01 -14.23 -6.46
CA ASN A 597 -26.58 -13.00 -5.91
C ASN A 597 -27.54 -12.39 -6.92
N HIS A 598 -28.48 -11.57 -6.46
CA HIS A 598 -29.45 -10.95 -7.34
C HIS A 598 -28.85 -9.74 -8.07
N CYS A 599 -29.36 -9.49 -9.26
CA CYS A 599 -28.96 -8.35 -10.08
C CYS A 599 -30.09 -7.30 -10.07
N ALA A 600 -29.73 -6.04 -9.90
CA ALA A 600 -30.64 -4.90 -9.92
C ALA A 600 -30.06 -3.74 -10.73
N ALA A 601 -30.71 -2.58 -10.73
CA ALA A 601 -30.19 -1.41 -11.42
C ALA A 601 -28.83 -0.98 -10.82
N ALA A 602 -27.85 -0.75 -11.69
CA ALA A 602 -26.49 -0.39 -11.33
C ALA A 602 -25.92 0.68 -12.29
N HIS A 603 -25.22 1.65 -11.71
CA HIS A 603 -24.55 2.77 -12.36
C HIS A 603 -23.32 2.34 -13.18
N ARG A 604 -22.59 1.31 -12.71
CA ARG A 604 -21.36 0.71 -13.29
C ARG A 604 -20.07 1.52 -13.25
N ASP A 605 -20.14 2.83 -13.08
CA ASP A 605 -18.96 3.68 -12.87
C ASP A 605 -19.12 4.56 -11.62
N LEU A 606 -19.73 4.00 -10.57
CA LEU A 606 -20.00 4.75 -9.33
C LEU A 606 -18.69 5.03 -8.58
N HIS A 607 -18.37 6.31 -8.41
CA HIS A 607 -17.21 6.77 -7.64
C HIS A 607 -17.46 8.20 -7.14
N ASP A 608 -16.64 8.67 -6.20
CA ASP A 608 -16.73 9.98 -5.54
C ASP A 608 -17.02 11.17 -6.48
N ARG A 609 -16.36 11.21 -7.65
CA ARG A 609 -16.54 12.29 -8.63
C ARG A 609 -17.86 12.26 -9.44
N GLN A 610 -18.70 11.24 -9.28
CA GLN A 610 -20.03 11.21 -9.90
C GLN A 610 -21.09 11.91 -9.05
N PHE A 611 -20.74 12.32 -7.84
CA PHE A 611 -21.63 13.04 -6.96
C PHE A 611 -21.29 14.53 -6.96
N ILE A 612 -22.32 15.36 -6.87
CA ILE A 612 -22.23 16.76 -6.51
C ILE A 612 -22.96 16.96 -5.19
N VAL A 613 -22.27 17.56 -4.22
CA VAL A 613 -22.76 17.83 -2.87
C VAL A 613 -22.93 19.33 -2.69
N ASN A 614 -24.13 19.74 -2.26
CA ASN A 614 -24.45 21.12 -1.92
C ASN A 614 -25.19 21.16 -0.58
N GLY A 615 -24.45 21.36 0.51
CA GLY A 615 -24.98 21.11 1.84
C GLY A 615 -25.37 19.63 1.98
N GLU A 616 -26.64 19.36 2.27
CA GLU A 616 -27.19 18.01 2.39
C GLU A 616 -27.73 17.46 1.05
N GLU A 617 -27.79 18.28 0.00
CA GLU A 617 -28.29 17.85 -1.31
C GLU A 617 -27.24 17.01 -2.05
N LEU A 618 -27.60 15.77 -2.37
CA LEU A 618 -26.76 14.84 -3.13
C LEU A 618 -27.30 14.67 -4.55
N THR A 619 -26.51 15.06 -5.56
CA THR A 619 -26.84 14.86 -6.97
C THR A 619 -25.92 13.82 -7.59
N LEU A 620 -26.47 12.76 -8.18
CA LEU A 620 -25.72 11.73 -8.89
C LEU A 620 -25.70 11.99 -10.40
N LEU A 621 -24.53 11.84 -11.03
CA LEU A 621 -24.26 12.14 -12.43
C LEU A 621 -23.80 10.90 -13.22
N ASP A 622 -23.84 11.01 -14.55
CA ASP A 622 -23.22 10.09 -15.54
C ASP A 622 -23.81 8.67 -15.70
N PHE A 623 -25.12 8.58 -15.92
CA PHE A 623 -25.86 7.34 -16.20
C PHE A 623 -25.62 6.70 -17.58
N ASP A 624 -24.55 7.07 -18.30
CA ASP A 624 -24.24 6.55 -19.65
C ASP A 624 -24.12 5.01 -19.68
N LEU A 625 -23.74 4.40 -18.55
CA LEU A 625 -23.51 2.96 -18.37
C LEU A 625 -24.60 2.25 -17.55
N LEU A 626 -25.67 2.94 -17.16
CA LEU A 626 -26.75 2.36 -16.35
C LEU A 626 -27.29 1.08 -17.01
N CYS A 627 -27.28 -0.01 -16.24
CA CYS A 627 -27.79 -1.31 -16.67
C CYS A 627 -28.24 -2.15 -15.45
N ARG A 628 -28.65 -3.40 -15.67
CA ARG A 628 -28.83 -4.37 -14.60
C ARG A 628 -27.48 -5.03 -14.30
N ALA A 629 -27.06 -5.10 -13.05
CA ALA A 629 -25.83 -5.77 -12.62
C ALA A 629 -25.94 -6.25 -11.18
N ASP A 630 -24.92 -6.93 -10.69
CA ASP A 630 -24.83 -7.36 -9.29
C ASP A 630 -24.96 -6.18 -8.32
N VAL A 631 -25.76 -6.34 -7.27
CA VAL A 631 -26.01 -5.28 -6.28
C VAL A 631 -24.76 -4.83 -5.51
N THR A 632 -23.69 -5.63 -5.51
CA THR A 632 -22.42 -5.28 -4.86
C THR A 632 -21.47 -4.46 -5.74
N LEU A 633 -21.72 -4.39 -7.06
CA LEU A 633 -20.77 -3.82 -8.04
C LEU A 633 -20.48 -2.34 -7.78
N ASP A 634 -21.53 -1.53 -7.64
CA ASP A 634 -21.38 -0.08 -7.46
C ASP A 634 -20.78 0.28 -6.11
N VAL A 635 -21.19 -0.45 -5.06
CA VAL A 635 -20.67 -0.29 -3.70
C VAL A 635 -19.19 -0.64 -3.67
N ALA A 636 -18.80 -1.76 -4.28
CA ALA A 636 -17.41 -2.16 -4.42
C ALA A 636 -16.56 -1.11 -5.18
N ASN A 637 -17.10 -0.60 -6.29
CA ASN A 637 -16.45 0.46 -7.06
C ASN A 637 -16.22 1.72 -6.20
N LEU A 638 -17.23 2.19 -5.47
CA LEU A 638 -17.14 3.37 -4.64
C LEU A 638 -16.13 3.18 -3.51
N LEU A 639 -16.20 2.08 -2.76
CA LEU A 639 -15.25 1.75 -1.67
C LEU A 639 -13.79 1.71 -2.16
N ALA A 640 -13.55 1.12 -3.35
CA ALA A 640 -12.22 1.09 -3.94
C ALA A 640 -11.71 2.50 -4.30
N HIS A 641 -12.60 3.40 -4.72
CA HIS A 641 -12.24 4.80 -4.99
C HIS A 641 -11.97 5.60 -3.71
N LEU A 642 -12.67 5.33 -2.60
CA LEU A 642 -12.33 5.94 -1.30
C LEU A 642 -10.91 5.55 -0.87
N SER A 643 -10.54 4.27 -1.00
CA SER A 643 -9.18 3.79 -0.73
C SER A 643 -8.14 4.46 -1.65
N LEU A 644 -8.50 4.71 -2.92
CA LEU A 644 -7.65 5.46 -3.85
C LEU A 644 -7.48 6.92 -3.42
N ARG A 645 -8.52 7.59 -2.92
CA ARG A 645 -8.41 8.99 -2.44
C ARG A 645 -7.49 9.08 -1.22
N ALA A 646 -7.56 8.11 -0.31
CA ALA A 646 -6.62 7.97 0.79
C ALA A 646 -5.17 7.81 0.29
N LEU A 647 -4.93 6.94 -0.70
CA LEU A 647 -3.60 6.79 -1.30
C LEU A 647 -3.08 8.07 -1.95
N GLN A 648 -3.96 8.86 -2.56
CA GLN A 648 -3.61 10.11 -3.21
C GLN A 648 -3.50 11.29 -2.25
N LYS A 649 -3.97 11.14 -1.01
CA LYS A 649 -4.13 12.22 -0.03
C LYS A 649 -4.94 13.41 -0.56
N ILE A 650 -5.93 13.13 -1.42
CA ILE A 650 -6.86 14.16 -1.90
C ILE A 650 -7.73 14.58 -0.72
N ASP A 651 -7.95 15.88 -0.55
CA ASP A 651 -8.67 16.48 0.59
C ASP A 651 -8.08 16.10 1.95
N ASN A 652 -6.79 15.76 2.00
CA ASN A 652 -6.12 15.18 3.18
C ASN A 652 -6.74 13.87 3.69
N ALA A 653 -7.50 13.17 2.85
CA ALA A 653 -8.14 11.91 3.23
C ALA A 653 -7.12 10.84 3.65
N THR A 654 -7.43 10.16 4.74
CA THR A 654 -6.70 9.02 5.29
C THR A 654 -7.42 7.71 4.99
N PHE A 655 -6.76 6.58 5.26
CA PHE A 655 -7.44 5.28 5.20
C PHE A 655 -8.51 5.12 6.28
N ALA A 656 -8.36 5.81 7.43
CA ALA A 656 -9.37 5.85 8.47
C ALA A 656 -10.65 6.53 7.96
N ASP A 657 -10.53 7.70 7.32
CA ASP A 657 -11.69 8.40 6.75
C ASP A 657 -12.39 7.55 5.67
N ALA A 658 -11.60 6.93 4.78
CA ALA A 658 -12.13 6.03 3.76
C ALA A 658 -12.84 4.80 4.36
N HIS A 659 -12.34 4.26 5.46
CA HIS A 659 -12.96 3.16 6.17
C HIS A 659 -14.27 3.60 6.84
N THR A 660 -14.25 4.72 7.54
CA THR A 660 -15.40 5.29 8.24
C THR A 660 -16.54 5.62 7.28
N CYS A 661 -16.26 6.35 6.20
CA CYS A 661 -17.24 6.61 5.13
C CYS A 661 -17.74 5.31 4.48
N GLY A 662 -16.85 4.34 4.30
CA GLY A 662 -17.18 3.03 3.75
C GLY A 662 -18.12 2.21 4.65
N ARG A 663 -17.94 2.28 5.98
CA ARG A 663 -18.86 1.67 6.95
C ARG A 663 -20.23 2.34 6.89
N ALA A 664 -20.29 3.67 6.96
CA ALA A 664 -21.55 4.41 6.85
C ALA A 664 -22.33 4.07 5.57
N LEU A 665 -21.64 3.92 4.43
CA LEU A 665 -22.24 3.46 3.17
C LEU A 665 -22.86 2.06 3.28
N LEU A 666 -22.14 1.12 3.89
CA LEU A 666 -22.59 -0.26 4.07
C LEU A 666 -23.74 -0.35 5.10
N ASP A 667 -23.69 0.47 6.14
CA ASP A 667 -24.74 0.60 7.15
C ASP A 667 -26.02 1.15 6.52
N GLY A 668 -25.94 2.17 5.67
CA GLY A 668 -27.12 2.65 4.93
C GLY A 668 -27.67 1.65 3.91
N LEU A 669 -26.82 0.76 3.38
CA LEU A 669 -27.23 -0.27 2.41
C LEU A 669 -27.97 -1.45 3.07
N GLU A 670 -27.56 -1.82 4.29
CA GLU A 670 -28.12 -2.93 5.10
C GLU A 670 -28.20 -4.29 4.36
N ARG A 671 -27.22 -4.58 3.51
CA ARG A 671 -27.14 -5.85 2.75
C ARG A 671 -25.99 -6.76 3.17
N TYR A 672 -25.14 -6.33 4.10
CA TYR A 672 -23.92 -7.07 4.45
C TYR A 672 -24.18 -8.38 5.21
N THR A 673 -25.42 -8.63 5.64
CA THR A 673 -25.89 -9.91 6.20
C THR A 673 -26.41 -10.88 5.14
N GLU A 674 -26.61 -10.43 3.90
CA GLU A 674 -27.11 -11.28 2.81
C GLU A 674 -26.07 -12.31 2.39
N ALA A 675 -26.52 -13.55 2.15
CA ALA A 675 -25.66 -14.63 1.70
C ALA A 675 -24.96 -14.27 0.39
N GLY A 676 -23.63 -14.42 0.35
CA GLY A 676 -22.82 -14.13 -0.83
C GLY A 676 -22.48 -12.66 -1.06
N PHE A 677 -22.94 -11.73 -0.21
CA PHE A 677 -22.62 -10.30 -0.31
C PHE A 677 -21.11 -10.05 -0.23
N TRP A 678 -20.44 -10.48 0.86
CA TRP A 678 -19.02 -10.22 1.07
C TRP A 678 -18.12 -10.84 0.00
N PRO A 679 -18.31 -12.11 -0.41
CA PRO A 679 -17.59 -12.69 -1.53
C PRO A 679 -17.65 -11.84 -2.80
N ARG A 680 -18.86 -11.39 -3.20
CA ARG A 680 -19.03 -10.59 -4.42
C ARG A 680 -18.50 -9.18 -4.28
N LEU A 681 -18.68 -8.55 -3.11
CA LEU A 681 -18.10 -7.26 -2.82
C LEU A 681 -16.57 -7.31 -2.98
N ARG A 682 -15.90 -8.32 -2.41
CA ARG A 682 -14.45 -8.49 -2.54
C ARG A 682 -14.01 -8.75 -3.98
N PHE A 683 -14.80 -9.48 -4.77
CA PHE A 683 -14.52 -9.71 -6.20
C PHE A 683 -14.50 -8.40 -6.97
N TYR A 684 -15.57 -7.62 -6.87
CA TYR A 684 -15.69 -6.36 -7.59
C TYR A 684 -14.69 -5.31 -7.08
N GLN A 685 -14.36 -5.31 -5.78
CA GLN A 685 -13.31 -4.44 -5.23
C GLN A 685 -11.94 -4.78 -5.82
N ALA A 686 -11.57 -6.07 -5.84
CA ALA A 686 -10.32 -6.54 -6.44
C ALA A 686 -10.26 -6.20 -7.95
N ALA A 687 -11.33 -6.48 -8.70
CA ALA A 687 -11.42 -6.14 -10.12
C ALA A 687 -11.25 -4.62 -10.36
N THR A 688 -11.85 -3.80 -9.48
CA THR A 688 -11.70 -2.34 -9.51
C THR A 688 -10.26 -1.92 -9.25
N PHE A 689 -9.60 -2.48 -8.25
CA PHE A 689 -8.20 -2.16 -7.97
C PHE A 689 -7.27 -2.54 -9.13
N LEU A 690 -7.49 -3.68 -9.79
CA LEU A 690 -6.73 -4.05 -11.00
C LEU A 690 -6.98 -3.08 -12.16
N ARG A 691 -8.23 -2.63 -12.35
CA ARG A 691 -8.57 -1.60 -13.34
C ARG A 691 -7.88 -0.28 -13.03
N LEU A 692 -7.93 0.17 -11.78
CA LEU A 692 -7.31 1.40 -11.32
C LEU A 692 -5.78 1.35 -11.45
N ALA A 693 -5.15 0.21 -11.14
CA ALA A 693 -3.71 0.01 -11.30
C ALA A 693 -3.26 0.29 -12.75
N LEU A 694 -4.01 -0.20 -13.75
CA LEU A 694 -3.73 0.10 -15.16
C LEU A 694 -3.94 1.58 -15.51
N ILE A 695 -4.99 2.21 -14.98
CA ILE A 695 -5.29 3.62 -15.26
C ILE A 695 -4.20 4.52 -14.70
N TYR A 696 -3.82 4.29 -13.45
CA TYR A 696 -2.89 5.16 -12.72
C TYR A 696 -1.43 4.88 -13.08
N ALA A 697 -1.07 3.67 -13.51
CA ALA A 697 0.24 3.40 -14.11
C ALA A 697 0.51 4.22 -15.39
N LEU A 698 -0.53 4.73 -16.08
CA LEU A 698 -0.38 5.62 -17.24
C LEU A 698 -0.26 7.11 -16.85
N ARG A 699 -0.40 7.46 -15.58
CA ARG A 699 -0.35 8.85 -15.10
C ARG A 699 0.94 9.04 -14.30
N PRO A 700 1.98 9.70 -14.86
CA PRO A 700 3.29 9.76 -14.21
C PRO A 700 3.25 10.24 -12.75
N GLN A 701 2.45 11.29 -12.46
CA GLN A 701 2.21 11.80 -11.09
C GLN A 701 1.73 10.76 -10.06
N TRP A 702 1.11 9.67 -10.52
CA TRP A 702 0.48 8.65 -9.67
C TRP A 702 0.92 7.23 -10.05
N ALA A 703 1.98 7.08 -10.85
CA ALA A 703 2.37 5.79 -11.41
C ALA A 703 2.82 4.81 -10.33
N ASP A 704 3.39 5.33 -9.25
CA ASP A 704 3.80 4.62 -8.04
C ASP A 704 2.62 4.02 -7.26
N LEU A 705 1.41 4.60 -7.39
CA LEU A 705 0.20 4.06 -6.77
C LEU A 705 -0.22 2.71 -7.36
N SER A 706 0.20 2.39 -8.59
CA SER A 706 -0.17 1.12 -9.23
C SER A 706 0.21 -0.11 -8.38
N GLY A 707 1.35 -0.06 -7.68
CA GLY A 707 1.75 -1.15 -6.79
C GLY A 707 0.87 -1.25 -5.54
N HIS A 708 0.53 -0.11 -4.95
CA HIS A 708 -0.34 -0.04 -3.76
C HIS A 708 -1.77 -0.51 -4.07
N LEU A 709 -2.30 -0.15 -5.24
CA LEU A 709 -3.61 -0.59 -5.73
C LEU A 709 -3.63 -2.12 -5.94
N LEU A 710 -2.58 -2.70 -6.52
CA LEU A 710 -2.48 -4.16 -6.63
C LEU A 710 -2.41 -4.84 -5.27
N SER A 711 -1.67 -4.28 -4.31
CA SER A 711 -1.63 -4.79 -2.93
C SER A 711 -2.98 -4.69 -2.21
N LEU A 712 -3.82 -3.70 -2.53
CA LEU A 712 -5.21 -3.60 -2.04
C LEU A 712 -6.09 -4.69 -2.68
N GLY A 713 -5.94 -4.91 -3.99
CA GLY A 713 -6.61 -6.00 -4.70
C GLY A 713 -6.26 -7.38 -4.13
N ASP A 714 -4.97 -7.63 -3.86
CA ASP A 714 -4.51 -8.87 -3.23
C ASP A 714 -5.09 -9.07 -1.82
N ARG A 715 -5.29 -8.00 -1.05
CA ARG A 715 -6.00 -8.09 0.24
C ARG A 715 -7.44 -8.54 0.05
N CYS A 716 -8.17 -7.96 -0.90
CA CYS A 716 -9.54 -8.38 -1.17
C CYS A 716 -9.62 -9.85 -1.59
N LEU A 717 -8.66 -10.32 -2.38
CA LEU A 717 -8.58 -11.73 -2.79
C LEU A 717 -8.26 -12.65 -1.60
N ASN A 718 -7.35 -12.26 -0.72
CA ASN A 718 -7.04 -13.03 0.49
C ASN A 718 -8.22 -13.07 1.47
N ASP A 719 -8.96 -11.96 1.61
CA ASP A 719 -10.18 -11.91 2.43
C ASP A 719 -11.24 -12.88 1.90
N TYR A 720 -11.40 -12.98 0.58
CA TYR A 720 -12.28 -13.97 -0.02
C TYR A 720 -11.87 -15.41 0.31
N ASP A 721 -10.59 -15.73 0.18
CA ASP A 721 -10.08 -17.07 0.48
C ASP A 721 -10.38 -17.46 1.95
N ARG A 722 -10.38 -16.49 2.87
CA ARG A 722 -10.77 -16.68 4.28
C ARG A 722 -12.27 -16.81 4.52
N LEU A 723 -13.11 -16.28 3.62
CA LEU A 723 -14.57 -16.43 3.69
C LEU A 723 -15.03 -17.78 3.14
N GLY A 724 -14.21 -18.44 2.32
CA GLY A 724 -14.48 -19.76 1.74
C GLY A 724 -13.84 -20.94 2.49
N ALA A 725 -12.91 -20.66 3.40
CA ALA A 725 -12.35 -21.61 4.38
C ALA A 725 -13.17 -21.59 5.66
#